data_AF-A0A5P8M559-F1
#
_entry.id   AF-A0A5P8M559-F1
#
_cell.length_a   1.000
_cell.length_b   1.000
_cell.length_c   1.000
_cell.angle_alpha   90.00
_cell.angle_beta   90.00
_cell.angle_gamma   90.00
#
_symmetry.space_group_name_H-M   'P 1'
#
loop_
_entity.id
_entity.type
_entity.pdbx_description
1 polymer ?
#
loop_
_entity_poly.entity_id
_entity_poly.type
_entity_poly.pdbx_seq_one_letter_code
_entity_poly.pdbx_strand_id
1 'polypeptide(L)'
;MASEQIKLRMTRAATLLTVLLGILVTLLVSTGAAHAAPISSAPGFRPAESSSIPTGYGWVAHVTKLTKATPFGDVTWAKAGPVPGATFGNGYNDHNYAFNVYDPKAIANKGNFGVFYDTIGDYYGRKIDMSMTVEDWIVPDASKGDDHAGTDQLWQLVGIDKASLGTLVPALRVRYDFFDHVTHEPLKVFGNFTFYDIDDMQAVYYPPQTAQIIHNVYARSNTIVNYHAIGDGQLYYEDQHIGTDGDDPKSTISLTYGQSSSFDLTWCGSNALGKLDRITALTGTYNPEARKNLVQPTMTYDPVTEYYIALDARGILPQEPAVPTKMVTDSDENRVKDNLLKDRYEDYTYENDHDVQDVRPEFYFKSYTFSDQIDPVLDVKDVKVVNDELKDVTYMFTANTNKDNKVTFRATDAALSHSDFYGHTYTYKIHVGIKPGASLAAYQDPDHPDQAKIDNVSQVTIDDQTRESNVVHTRVKFRDPLAAKYVSADGTGTNTTMNVDYTKPYTYRLDFQVPDTQKTLAKIVLTDNVEPVQTVQSVKVIDDLTGKDITDQGKLSDGQPTTWTADQPDTYHGKVLHMYVAVKLNNTADLLKYLNKDTGNVEVPNHGSLDYGEKPVDTPTTHVIPPKVEGSVDKKIELNTTDGQAKIEDVIAALAKLQSDAAAATNDSKAASSSATTK
;
A
#
# COMPACT_ATOMS: atom_id res chain seq x y z
N MET A 1 14.22 -66.56 35.09
CA MET A 1 13.92 -65.95 36.41
C MET A 1 14.42 -64.51 36.36
N ALA A 2 13.57 -63.63 35.82
CA ALA A 2 12.99 -62.46 36.51
C ALA A 2 14.03 -61.31 36.66
N SER A 3 14.30 -60.57 35.56
CA SER A 3 13.62 -59.31 35.14
C SER A 3 13.98 -58.17 36.10
N GLU A 4 14.91 -57.24 35.84
CA GLU A 4 15.20 -56.42 34.65
C GLU A 4 13.98 -55.74 33.98
N GLN A 5 14.11 -54.39 33.89
CA GLN A 5 13.31 -53.37 33.20
C GLN A 5 12.36 -52.49 34.06
N ILE A 6 12.75 -51.19 34.15
CA ILE A 6 11.96 -49.99 33.77
C ILE A 6 11.26 -49.09 34.85
N LYS A 7 11.67 -47.80 34.82
CA LYS A 7 10.94 -46.50 34.96
C LYS A 7 10.84 -45.72 36.30
N LEU A 8 11.51 -44.54 36.26
CA LEU A 8 10.95 -43.16 36.26
C LEU A 8 10.74 -42.40 37.60
N ARG A 9 11.06 -41.08 37.53
CA ARG A 9 10.53 -39.88 38.25
C ARG A 9 11.52 -39.22 39.23
N MET A 10 12.13 -38.07 38.93
CA MET A 10 11.63 -36.66 38.96
C MET A 10 11.92 -35.91 40.29
N THR A 11 12.79 -34.89 40.18
CA THR A 11 12.74 -33.51 40.77
C THR A 11 13.19 -33.19 42.21
N ARG A 12 13.96 -32.07 42.29
CA ARG A 12 14.19 -31.06 43.38
C ARG A 12 15.16 -31.43 44.51
N ALA A 13 15.91 -30.55 45.18
CA ALA A 13 16.46 -29.18 44.99
C ALA A 13 17.19 -28.83 46.33
N ALA A 14 18.19 -27.92 46.27
CA ALA A 14 18.75 -27.12 47.39
C ALA A 14 19.73 -27.84 48.38
N THR A 15 20.77 -27.27 48.99
CA THR A 15 21.16 -25.87 49.31
C THR A 15 22.66 -25.78 49.68
N LEU A 16 23.24 -24.58 49.56
CA LEU A 16 24.51 -24.02 50.10
C LEU A 16 24.98 -24.54 51.48
N LEU A 17 26.32 -24.59 51.73
CA LEU A 17 27.08 -23.55 52.49
C LEU A 17 28.60 -23.91 52.70
N THR A 18 29.42 -22.87 52.53
CA THR A 18 30.88 -22.58 52.65
C THR A 18 31.81 -23.33 53.62
N VAL A 19 33.12 -23.40 53.25
CA VAL A 19 34.29 -23.00 54.09
C VAL A 19 35.43 -22.40 53.25
N LEU A 20 35.97 -21.27 53.72
CA LEU A 20 37.12 -20.45 53.27
C LEU A 20 38.50 -21.13 53.38
N LEU A 21 39.39 -20.82 52.42
CA LEU A 21 40.83 -20.56 52.59
C LEU A 21 41.29 -19.87 51.28
N GLY A 22 41.78 -18.63 51.21
CA GLY A 22 42.74 -17.95 52.06
C GLY A 22 44.06 -17.75 51.31
N ILE A 23 44.07 -17.00 50.19
CA ILE A 23 45.31 -16.48 49.57
C ILE A 23 45.12 -14.98 49.30
N LEU A 24 45.81 -14.19 50.11
CA LEU A 24 45.93 -12.75 50.01
C LEU A 24 47.01 -12.45 48.95
N VAL A 25 46.61 -12.13 47.72
CA VAL A 25 47.47 -11.42 46.76
C VAL A 25 47.04 -9.97 46.81
N THR A 26 47.82 -9.14 47.49
CA THR A 26 47.79 -7.69 47.35
C THR A 26 48.14 -7.35 45.90
N LEU A 27 47.12 -7.11 45.07
CA LEU A 27 47.28 -6.29 43.88
C LEU A 27 47.55 -4.87 44.36
N LEU A 28 48.80 -4.42 44.24
CA LEU A 28 49.05 -3.00 44.08
C LEU A 28 48.38 -2.60 42.75
N VAL A 29 47.17 -2.06 42.83
CA VAL A 29 46.63 -1.24 41.75
C VAL A 29 47.50 0.01 41.74
N SER A 30 48.51 0.02 40.86
CA SER A 30 49.11 1.28 40.46
C SER A 30 48.00 2.09 39.81
N THR A 31 47.47 3.09 40.52
CA THR A 31 46.70 4.18 39.94
C THR A 31 47.65 5.05 39.11
N GLY A 32 48.17 4.47 38.03
CA GLY A 32 48.65 5.26 36.91
C GLY A 32 47.41 5.78 36.21
N ALA A 33 47.37 7.09 35.92
CA ALA A 33 46.34 7.68 35.08
C ALA A 33 46.16 6.77 33.85
N ALA A 34 44.99 6.17 33.69
CA ALA A 34 44.69 5.35 32.54
C ALA A 34 44.83 6.24 31.32
N HIS A 35 45.87 6.02 30.51
CA HIS A 35 46.00 6.70 29.23
C HIS A 35 44.71 6.45 28.43
N ALA A 36 44.17 7.51 27.85
CA ALA A 36 43.02 7.45 26.96
C ALA A 36 43.20 6.35 25.92
N ALA A 37 42.22 5.46 25.79
CA ALA A 37 42.25 4.48 24.73
C ALA A 37 41.72 5.14 23.44
N PRO A 38 42.35 4.91 22.28
CA PRO A 38 41.83 5.44 21.03
C PRO A 38 40.43 4.90 20.79
N ILE A 39 39.57 5.67 20.11
CA ILE A 39 38.19 5.23 19.79
C ILE A 39 38.14 3.90 19.02
N SER A 40 39.22 3.53 18.34
CA SER A 40 39.36 2.23 17.67
C SER A 40 39.30 1.03 18.60
N SER A 41 39.41 1.24 19.92
CA SER A 41 39.23 0.23 20.96
C SER A 41 37.78 0.07 21.44
N ALA A 42 36.86 0.92 21.00
CA ALA A 42 35.45 0.84 21.36
C ALA A 42 34.81 -0.45 20.81
N PRO A 43 33.90 -1.10 21.57
CA PRO A 43 33.12 -2.24 21.09
C PRO A 43 32.38 -1.89 19.80
N GLY A 44 32.51 -2.72 18.76
CA GLY A 44 31.84 -2.49 17.48
C GLY A 44 32.44 -1.37 16.63
N PHE A 45 33.64 -0.86 16.94
CA PHE A 45 34.29 0.17 16.13
C PHE A 45 34.48 -0.23 14.66
N ARG A 46 34.19 0.71 13.76
CA ARG A 46 34.43 0.63 12.33
C ARG A 46 34.92 2.00 11.82
N PRO A 47 35.98 2.06 11.00
CA PRO A 47 36.40 3.32 10.38
C PRO A 47 35.35 3.83 9.39
N ALA A 48 35.01 5.12 9.47
CA ALA A 48 33.98 5.74 8.64
C ALA A 48 34.33 5.71 7.14
N GLU A 49 35.62 5.83 6.78
CA GLU A 49 36.08 5.96 5.39
C GLU A 49 35.90 4.70 4.54
N SER A 50 35.75 3.53 5.17
CA SER A 50 35.59 2.24 4.49
C SER A 50 34.31 1.50 4.90
N SER A 51 33.37 2.22 5.50
CA SER A 51 32.12 1.66 6.01
C SER A 51 30.90 2.42 5.49
N SER A 52 29.75 1.80 5.63
CA SER A 52 28.43 2.43 5.48
C SER A 52 27.53 2.05 6.65
N ILE A 53 26.55 2.89 6.96
CA ILE A 53 25.47 2.53 7.89
C ILE A 53 24.59 1.48 7.19
N PRO A 54 24.45 0.26 7.73
CA PRO A 54 23.64 -0.78 7.09
C PRO A 54 22.17 -0.40 7.04
N THR A 55 21.44 -0.81 6.00
CA THR A 55 20.03 -0.44 5.77
C THR A 55 19.13 -0.63 7.01
N GLY A 56 19.37 -1.69 7.80
CA GLY A 56 18.59 -1.98 9.01
C GLY A 56 18.72 -0.95 10.14
N TYR A 57 19.77 -0.13 10.15
CA TYR A 57 20.00 0.93 11.16
C TYR A 57 19.75 2.33 10.60
N GLY A 58 19.10 2.40 9.44
CA GLY A 58 18.98 3.63 8.68
C GLY A 58 18.04 4.68 9.24
N TRP A 59 17.22 4.32 10.21
CA TRP A 59 16.25 5.22 10.82
C TRP A 59 16.92 6.15 11.85
N VAL A 60 16.52 7.42 11.86
CA VAL A 60 16.93 8.38 12.90
C VAL A 60 15.74 9.21 13.32
N ALA A 61 15.65 9.46 14.63
CA ALA A 61 14.72 10.43 15.19
C ALA A 61 15.12 11.85 14.77
N HIS A 62 14.23 12.56 14.08
CA HIS A 62 14.48 13.94 13.66
C HIS A 62 13.17 14.74 13.60
N VAL A 63 13.31 16.06 13.60
CA VAL A 63 12.18 16.97 13.41
C VAL A 63 11.80 16.97 11.93
N THR A 64 10.53 16.74 11.65
CA THR A 64 9.91 16.88 10.33
C THR A 64 9.06 18.14 10.29
N LYS A 65 8.62 18.57 9.10
CA LYS A 65 7.65 19.67 8.98
C LYS A 65 6.29 19.38 9.63
N LEU A 66 5.98 18.10 9.89
CA LEU A 66 4.76 17.68 10.56
C LEU A 66 4.91 17.64 12.10
N THR A 67 6.15 17.67 12.59
CA THR A 67 6.47 17.52 14.01
C THR A 67 5.88 18.66 14.83
N LYS A 68 5.21 18.31 15.93
CA LYS A 68 4.83 19.29 16.95
C LYS A 68 5.54 18.92 18.25
N ALA A 69 6.25 19.88 18.81
CA ALA A 69 6.90 19.71 20.11
C ALA A 69 6.08 20.39 21.19
N THR A 70 5.98 19.78 22.37
CA THR A 70 5.27 20.35 23.53
C THR A 70 5.96 19.89 24.82
N PRO A 71 6.34 20.81 25.72
CA PRO A 71 6.91 20.44 27.00
C PRO A 71 5.91 19.70 27.90
N PHE A 72 6.41 18.93 28.86
CA PHE A 72 5.61 18.31 29.91
C PHE A 72 6.25 18.47 31.29
N GLY A 73 5.43 18.29 32.34
CA GLY A 73 5.86 18.33 33.74
C GLY A 73 5.75 19.72 34.39
N ASP A 74 5.65 19.76 35.73
CA ASP A 74 5.50 21.00 36.52
C ASP A 74 6.87 21.66 36.77
N VAL A 75 7.40 22.28 35.72
CA VAL A 75 8.59 23.14 35.77
C VAL A 75 8.34 24.43 35.00
N THR A 76 9.14 25.45 35.30
CA THR A 76 9.10 26.70 34.54
C THR A 76 9.79 26.51 33.20
N TRP A 77 8.99 26.35 32.14
CA TRP A 77 9.49 26.23 30.77
C TRP A 77 9.64 27.58 30.09
N ALA A 78 10.75 27.72 29.36
CA ALA A 78 10.96 28.77 28.38
C ALA A 78 11.03 28.19 26.97
N LYS A 79 10.44 28.91 26.01
CA LYS A 79 10.76 28.69 24.60
C LYS A 79 12.16 29.27 24.33
N ALA A 80 13.01 28.53 23.62
CA ALA A 80 14.26 29.08 23.12
C ALA A 80 13.95 30.21 22.13
N GLY A 81 14.42 31.42 22.42
CA GLY A 81 14.26 32.59 21.57
C GLY A 81 15.25 32.61 20.41
N PRO A 82 15.00 33.42 19.36
CA PRO A 82 16.00 33.70 18.32
C PRO A 82 17.15 34.50 18.94
N VAL A 83 18.39 34.01 18.83
CA VAL A 83 19.58 34.66 19.41
C VAL A 83 19.89 35.97 18.65
N PRO A 84 19.73 37.17 19.25
CA PRO A 84 20.00 38.43 18.58
C PRO A 84 21.52 38.69 18.52
N GLY A 85 22.10 38.68 17.31
CA GLY A 85 23.52 38.98 17.11
C GLY A 85 24.46 37.77 17.13
N ALA A 86 23.93 36.54 17.25
CA ALA A 86 24.69 35.36 16.88
C ALA A 86 24.95 35.36 15.37
N THR A 87 26.20 35.19 14.96
CA THR A 87 26.57 34.83 13.59
C THR A 87 26.03 33.45 13.17
N PHE A 88 25.49 32.68 14.11
CA PHE A 88 24.93 31.34 13.93
C PHE A 88 23.42 31.40 13.62
N GLY A 89 23.07 31.92 12.45
CA GLY A 89 21.67 32.06 12.01
C GLY A 89 20.95 30.77 11.59
N ASN A 90 21.63 29.61 11.59
CA ASN A 90 21.09 28.34 11.07
C ASN A 90 21.36 27.19 12.06
N GLY A 91 20.46 26.97 13.03
CA GLY A 91 20.61 25.81 13.92
C GLY A 91 19.50 25.57 14.94
N TYR A 92 18.89 26.60 15.52
CA TYR A 92 17.81 26.40 16.48
C TYR A 92 16.47 26.22 15.77
N ASN A 93 15.80 25.10 16.03
CA ASN A 93 14.46 24.85 15.54
C ASN A 93 13.42 25.31 16.59
N ASP A 94 12.16 25.51 16.15
CA ASP A 94 11.04 25.90 17.03
C ASP A 94 10.65 24.80 18.05
N HIS A 95 11.42 23.71 18.13
CA HIS A 95 11.12 22.48 18.85
C HIS A 95 12.06 22.21 20.04
N ASN A 96 12.94 23.17 20.38
CA ASN A 96 13.81 23.12 21.55
C ASN A 96 13.27 24.02 22.67
N TYR A 97 13.47 23.58 23.92
CA TYR A 97 12.98 24.26 25.12
C TYR A 97 14.06 24.38 26.18
N ALA A 98 13.87 25.28 27.14
CA ALA A 98 14.82 25.45 28.24
C ALA A 98 14.12 25.46 29.60
N PHE A 99 14.85 25.00 30.62
CA PHE A 99 14.43 25.05 32.03
C PHE A 99 15.54 25.65 32.89
N ASN A 100 15.19 26.28 34.01
CA ASN A 100 16.17 26.82 34.95
C ASN A 100 16.71 25.69 35.86
N VAL A 101 18.02 25.49 35.87
CA VAL A 101 18.68 24.38 36.59
C VAL A 101 18.70 24.54 38.11
N TYR A 102 18.46 25.76 38.60
CA TYR A 102 18.40 26.11 40.02
C TYR A 102 16.96 26.24 40.52
N ASP A 103 15.94 26.11 39.64
CA ASP A 103 14.53 26.14 40.06
C ASP A 103 14.27 24.97 41.03
N PRO A 104 13.86 25.23 42.29
CA PRO A 104 13.54 24.17 43.25
C PRO A 104 12.47 23.20 42.72
N LYS A 105 11.54 23.66 41.88
CA LYS A 105 10.55 22.80 41.23
C LYS A 105 11.22 21.83 40.25
N ALA A 106 12.13 22.33 39.41
CA ALA A 106 12.87 21.48 38.49
C ALA A 106 13.68 20.43 39.25
N ILE A 107 14.43 20.86 40.28
CA ILE A 107 15.24 19.95 41.11
C ILE A 107 14.37 18.87 41.77
N ALA A 108 13.19 19.22 42.28
CA ALA A 108 12.25 18.28 42.90
C ALA A 108 11.60 17.32 41.90
N ASN A 109 11.51 17.70 40.62
CA ASN A 109 10.83 16.97 39.56
C ASN A 109 11.77 16.25 38.57
N LYS A 110 13.05 16.08 38.89
CA LYS A 110 14.00 15.26 38.09
C LYS A 110 13.36 13.94 37.63
N GLY A 111 13.52 13.62 36.35
CA GLY A 111 12.91 12.45 35.69
C GLY A 111 11.43 12.60 35.30
N ASN A 112 10.76 13.69 35.70
CA ASN A 112 9.32 13.87 35.51
C ASN A 112 8.92 15.03 34.58
N PHE A 113 9.89 15.64 33.88
CA PHE A 113 9.67 16.69 32.90
C PHE A 113 10.54 16.51 31.66
N GLY A 114 10.14 17.13 30.56
CA GLY A 114 10.84 17.02 29.29
C GLY A 114 10.03 17.59 28.12
N VAL A 115 10.33 17.12 26.91
CA VAL A 115 9.67 17.52 25.67
C VAL A 115 9.04 16.31 25.00
N PHE A 116 7.77 16.43 24.62
CA PHE A 116 7.06 15.45 23.80
C PHE A 116 7.02 15.93 22.35
N TYR A 117 7.28 15.01 21.42
CA TYR A 117 7.27 15.24 19.98
C TYR A 117 6.20 14.34 19.35
N ASP A 118 5.13 14.98 18.88
CA ASP A 118 4.09 14.38 18.06
C ASP A 118 4.63 14.25 16.62
N THR A 119 4.93 13.01 16.22
CA THR A 119 5.60 12.60 14.98
C THR A 119 7.05 13.09 14.81
N ILE A 120 8.03 12.17 14.76
CA ILE A 120 9.47 12.41 14.51
C ILE A 120 10.01 11.61 13.30
N GLY A 121 9.12 11.30 12.36
CA GLY A 121 9.39 10.50 11.17
C GLY A 121 8.59 9.20 11.12
N ASP A 122 8.89 8.42 10.09
CA ASP A 122 8.24 7.14 9.80
C ASP A 122 9.24 5.97 9.96
N TYR A 123 8.77 4.83 10.45
CA TYR A 123 9.54 3.58 10.56
C TYR A 123 8.71 2.43 10.03
N TYR A 124 9.13 1.86 8.89
CA TYR A 124 8.39 0.81 8.19
C TYR A 124 6.90 1.16 7.98
N GLY A 125 6.62 2.39 7.54
CA GLY A 125 5.26 2.89 7.27
C GLY A 125 4.44 3.26 8.50
N ARG A 126 5.05 3.29 9.69
CA ARG A 126 4.41 3.72 10.94
C ARG A 126 4.99 5.05 11.40
N LYS A 127 4.13 6.02 11.70
CA LYS A 127 4.54 7.26 12.36
C LYS A 127 5.03 6.99 13.78
N ILE A 128 6.09 7.67 14.19
CA ILE A 128 6.70 7.52 15.51
C ILE A 128 6.55 8.81 16.31
N ASP A 129 6.03 8.71 17.53
CA ASP A 129 6.13 9.77 18.55
C ASP A 129 7.36 9.55 19.42
N MET A 130 7.83 10.61 20.06
CA MET A 130 8.97 10.54 20.97
C MET A 130 8.80 11.42 22.20
N SER A 131 9.30 10.98 23.36
CA SER A 131 9.57 11.86 24.49
C SER A 131 11.06 11.94 24.76
N MET A 132 11.55 13.16 24.98
CA MET A 132 12.83 13.42 25.61
C MET A 132 12.59 13.81 27.07
N THR A 133 13.01 12.98 28.02
CA THR A 133 12.91 13.23 29.46
C THR A 133 14.24 13.74 30.00
N VAL A 134 14.20 14.81 30.79
CA VAL A 134 15.35 15.25 31.59
C VAL A 134 15.41 14.40 32.85
N GLU A 135 16.35 13.46 32.90
CA GLU A 135 16.42 12.48 33.99
C GLU A 135 17.09 13.06 35.23
N ASP A 136 18.26 13.66 35.05
CA ASP A 136 19.08 14.18 36.15
C ASP A 136 20.11 15.17 35.60
N TRP A 137 20.72 15.97 36.47
CA TRP A 137 21.85 16.83 36.13
C TRP A 137 22.64 17.18 37.37
N ILE A 138 23.90 17.55 37.13
CA ILE A 138 24.76 18.11 38.15
C ILE A 138 24.43 19.59 38.31
N VAL A 139 23.91 19.99 39.48
CA VAL A 139 23.83 21.42 39.82
C VAL A 139 25.25 21.95 40.01
N PRO A 140 25.65 23.04 39.33
CA PRO A 140 27.01 23.57 39.45
C PRO A 140 27.38 23.96 40.90
N ASP A 141 28.57 23.56 41.34
CA ASP A 141 29.08 23.78 42.69
C ASP A 141 30.48 24.43 42.66
N ALA A 142 30.55 25.69 43.12
CA ALA A 142 31.79 26.48 43.11
C ALA A 142 32.89 25.84 43.96
N SER A 143 32.53 25.08 45.01
CA SER A 143 33.51 24.39 45.86
C SER A 143 34.22 23.24 45.13
N LYS A 144 33.64 22.78 44.03
CA LYS A 144 34.18 21.71 43.17
C LYS A 144 34.82 22.25 41.89
N GLY A 145 34.89 23.58 41.74
CA GLY A 145 35.44 24.22 40.55
C GLY A 145 34.56 24.06 39.31
N ASP A 146 33.24 23.90 39.48
CA ASP A 146 32.32 23.82 38.36
C ASP A 146 32.06 25.21 37.74
N ASP A 147 32.03 25.26 36.41
CA ASP A 147 31.63 26.43 35.64
C ASP A 147 30.19 26.85 35.98
N HIS A 148 29.89 28.15 35.90
CA HIS A 148 28.57 28.75 36.13
C HIS A 148 27.94 28.58 37.53
N ALA A 149 28.71 28.11 38.50
CA ALA A 149 28.26 28.05 39.89
C ALA A 149 27.88 29.43 40.46
N GLY A 150 26.70 29.51 41.09
CA GLY A 150 26.22 30.72 41.74
C GLY A 150 25.58 31.75 40.79
N THR A 151 25.32 31.39 39.53
CA THR A 151 24.50 32.19 38.60
C THR A 151 23.02 31.88 38.82
N ASP A 152 22.16 32.88 39.02
CA ASP A 152 20.74 32.69 39.38
C ASP A 152 19.81 32.46 38.16
N GLN A 153 20.35 32.57 36.95
CA GLN A 153 19.61 32.49 35.69
C GLN A 153 20.26 31.55 34.67
N LEU A 154 20.62 30.34 35.10
CA LEU A 154 21.18 29.34 34.21
C LEU A 154 20.08 28.47 33.60
N TRP A 155 19.85 28.65 32.30
CA TRP A 155 18.80 27.96 31.56
C TRP A 155 19.40 26.88 30.66
N GLN A 156 19.02 25.64 30.94
CA GLN A 156 19.50 24.46 30.25
C GLN A 156 18.61 24.14 29.06
N LEU A 157 19.19 24.18 27.86
CA LEU A 157 18.52 23.84 26.61
C LEU A 157 18.39 22.33 26.44
N VAL A 158 17.22 21.88 25.98
CA VAL A 158 16.90 20.48 25.72
C VAL A 158 16.05 20.32 24.47
N GLY A 159 16.35 19.28 23.68
CA GLY A 159 15.58 18.89 22.50
C GLY A 159 16.25 17.83 21.63
N ILE A 160 15.96 17.88 20.32
CA ILE A 160 16.56 17.04 19.25
C ILE A 160 16.87 17.86 18.00
N ASP A 161 17.67 17.28 17.09
CA ASP A 161 18.20 17.90 15.86
C ASP A 161 19.37 18.88 16.13
N LYS A 162 19.81 19.65 15.14
CA LYS A 162 20.85 20.67 15.30
C LYS A 162 20.48 21.63 16.44
N ALA A 163 21.48 22.06 17.21
CA ALA A 163 21.37 22.87 18.40
C ALA A 163 20.52 22.26 19.55
N SER A 164 20.34 20.93 19.61
CA SER A 164 19.43 20.24 20.55
C SER A 164 19.80 20.27 22.02
N LEU A 165 21.07 20.08 22.36
CA LEU A 165 21.53 20.08 23.75
C LEU A 165 22.62 21.14 23.88
N GLY A 166 22.28 22.31 24.43
CA GLY A 166 23.30 23.13 25.08
C GLY A 166 23.75 22.44 26.35
N THR A 167 24.87 22.77 26.97
CA THR A 167 25.00 22.55 28.41
C THR A 167 25.69 23.72 29.08
N LEU A 168 25.10 24.12 30.19
CA LEU A 168 25.70 25.05 31.15
C LEU A 168 25.90 24.37 32.50
N VAL A 169 25.49 23.10 32.60
CA VAL A 169 25.72 22.26 33.76
C VAL A 169 26.94 21.37 33.50
N PRO A 170 27.65 20.96 34.56
CA PRO A 170 28.77 20.02 34.43
C PRO A 170 28.39 18.74 33.70
N ALA A 171 27.17 18.22 33.91
CA ALA A 171 26.63 17.12 33.14
C ALA A 171 25.10 17.08 33.19
N LEU A 172 24.47 16.67 32.09
CA LEU A 172 23.03 16.52 31.91
C LEU A 172 22.72 15.11 31.41
N ARG A 173 21.84 14.39 32.11
CA ARG A 173 21.34 13.07 31.70
C ARG A 173 19.95 13.19 31.10
N VAL A 174 19.77 12.62 29.93
CA VAL A 174 18.51 12.65 29.17
C VAL A 174 18.17 11.26 28.64
N ARG A 175 16.88 11.00 28.51
CA ARG A 175 16.34 9.76 27.97
C ARG A 175 15.35 10.03 26.84
N TYR A 176 15.53 9.34 25.74
CA TYR A 176 14.63 9.35 24.60
C TYR A 176 13.82 8.05 24.59
N ASP A 177 12.50 8.13 24.51
CA ASP A 177 11.58 7.00 24.39
C ASP A 177 10.75 7.14 23.11
N PHE A 178 10.54 6.03 22.40
CA PHE A 178 9.85 5.96 21.11
C PHE A 178 8.54 5.21 21.22
N PHE A 179 7.51 5.74 20.55
CA PHE A 179 6.16 5.19 20.57
C PHE A 179 5.60 5.12 19.17
N ASP A 180 4.77 4.10 18.93
CA ASP A 180 3.94 4.06 17.74
C ASP A 180 2.85 5.14 17.84
N HIS A 181 2.73 6.00 16.84
CA HIS A 181 1.84 7.17 16.90
C HIS A 181 0.34 6.81 17.04
N VAL A 182 -0.08 5.63 16.57
CA VAL A 182 -1.49 5.22 16.60
C VAL A 182 -1.84 4.50 17.89
N THR A 183 -1.01 3.55 18.30
CA THR A 183 -1.24 2.73 19.49
C THR A 183 -0.73 3.40 20.76
N HIS A 184 0.21 4.33 20.63
CA HIS A 184 0.98 4.96 21.71
C HIS A 184 1.73 3.96 22.60
N GLU A 185 1.97 2.74 22.11
CA GLU A 185 2.77 1.75 22.82
C GLU A 185 4.25 1.92 22.50
N PRO A 186 5.17 1.55 23.42
CA PRO A 186 6.61 1.58 23.15
C PRO A 186 6.97 0.82 21.88
N LEU A 187 7.65 1.49 20.95
CA LEU A 187 8.02 0.92 19.66
C LEU A 187 9.52 0.64 19.63
N LYS A 188 9.89 -0.63 19.48
CA LYS A 188 11.29 -1.01 19.31
C LYS A 188 11.75 -0.69 17.90
N VAL A 189 12.87 0.04 17.80
CA VAL A 189 13.46 0.45 16.54
C VAL A 189 14.91 -0.02 16.44
N PHE A 190 15.38 -0.09 15.21
CA PHE A 190 16.79 -0.11 14.86
C PHE A 190 17.09 1.22 14.19
N GLY A 191 18.13 1.91 14.64
CA GLY A 191 18.43 3.24 14.15
C GLY A 191 19.88 3.62 14.34
N ASN A 192 20.17 4.89 14.10
CA ASN A 192 21.45 5.49 14.38
C ASN A 192 21.29 6.88 15.02
N PHE A 193 22.34 7.31 15.69
CA PHE A 193 22.47 8.67 16.20
C PHE A 193 23.89 9.17 15.91
N THR A 194 23.99 10.43 15.49
CA THR A 194 25.28 11.08 15.26
C THR A 194 25.44 12.26 16.20
N PHE A 195 26.54 12.24 16.94
CA PHE A 195 26.93 13.23 17.92
C PHE A 195 28.16 13.99 17.45
N TYR A 196 28.04 15.31 17.40
CA TYR A 196 29.00 16.26 16.86
C TYR A 196 29.54 17.12 17.97
N ASP A 197 30.67 17.77 17.73
CA ASP A 197 31.18 18.73 18.69
C ASP A 197 31.43 18.01 20.03
N ILE A 198 32.18 16.91 19.98
CA ILE A 198 32.82 16.31 21.15
C ILE A 198 34.26 16.81 21.13
N ASP A 199 34.43 18.05 21.57
CA ASP A 199 35.69 18.78 21.55
C ASP A 199 35.92 19.46 22.91
N ASP A 200 36.97 20.24 23.10
CA ASP A 200 37.14 21.10 24.29
C ASP A 200 36.91 20.40 25.67
N MET A 201 37.43 19.18 25.82
CA MET A 201 37.25 18.31 27.00
C MET A 201 35.82 17.82 27.29
N GLN A 202 34.96 17.83 26.29
CA GLN A 202 33.58 17.35 26.35
C GLN A 202 33.50 15.82 26.28
N ALA A 203 32.33 15.29 26.65
CA ALA A 203 32.07 13.86 26.54
C ALA A 203 30.59 13.49 26.45
N VAL A 204 30.33 12.34 25.81
CA VAL A 204 29.06 11.62 25.89
C VAL A 204 29.28 10.30 26.61
N TYR A 205 28.52 10.07 27.67
CA TYR A 205 28.49 8.81 28.40
C TYR A 205 27.18 8.07 28.13
N TYR A 206 27.29 6.82 27.72
CA TYR A 206 26.17 5.88 27.63
C TYR A 206 26.21 4.93 28.82
N PRO A 207 25.18 4.92 29.68
CA PRO A 207 25.11 3.98 30.79
C PRO A 207 24.92 2.54 30.27
N PRO A 208 25.17 1.51 31.12
CA PRO A 208 25.13 0.11 30.71
C PRO A 208 23.91 -0.32 29.87
N GLN A 209 22.74 0.23 30.19
CA GLN A 209 21.49 -0.10 29.52
C GLN A 209 21.44 0.35 28.05
N THR A 210 22.10 1.47 27.73
CA THR A 210 22.23 1.97 26.35
C THR A 210 23.49 1.43 25.69
N ALA A 211 24.59 1.31 26.43
CA ALA A 211 25.83 0.71 25.92
C ALA A 211 25.62 -0.69 25.32
N GLN A 212 24.77 -1.53 25.93
CA GLN A 212 24.50 -2.88 25.45
C GLN A 212 23.68 -2.97 24.15
N ILE A 213 22.99 -1.89 23.75
CA ILE A 213 22.19 -1.84 22.50
C ILE A 213 22.94 -1.15 21.36
N ILE A 214 24.13 -0.59 21.61
CA ILE A 214 25.02 -0.04 20.58
C ILE A 214 25.70 -1.19 19.86
N HIS A 215 25.57 -1.22 18.53
CA HIS A 215 26.08 -2.29 17.68
C HIS A 215 27.35 -1.91 16.92
N ASN A 216 27.44 -0.67 16.44
CA ASN A 216 28.60 -0.17 15.71
C ASN A 216 28.91 1.27 16.12
N VAL A 217 30.20 1.59 16.16
CA VAL A 217 30.76 2.92 16.46
C VAL A 217 31.58 3.36 15.26
N TYR A 218 31.29 4.52 14.72
CA TYR A 218 31.98 5.08 13.56
C TYR A 218 32.65 6.39 13.95
N ALA A 219 33.93 6.50 13.58
CA ALA A 219 34.69 7.75 13.63
C ALA A 219 35.63 7.80 12.43
N ARG A 220 36.05 9.02 12.05
CA ARG A 220 37.09 9.19 11.03
C ARG A 220 38.46 8.83 11.58
N SER A 221 39.36 8.46 10.69
CA SER A 221 40.76 8.14 11.01
C SER A 221 41.53 9.27 11.69
N ASN A 222 41.11 10.52 11.50
CA ASN A 222 41.70 11.72 12.10
C ASN A 222 40.90 12.26 13.30
N THR A 223 40.00 11.46 13.86
CA THR A 223 39.18 11.86 15.01
C THR A 223 40.01 12.20 16.25
N ILE A 224 39.52 13.17 17.02
CA ILE A 224 40.07 13.55 18.34
C ILE A 224 39.31 12.89 19.49
N VAL A 225 38.20 12.20 19.19
CA VAL A 225 37.37 11.53 20.19
C VAL A 225 38.05 10.23 20.60
N ASN A 226 38.16 10.04 21.91
CA ASN A 226 38.70 8.86 22.56
C ASN A 226 37.58 8.01 23.16
N TYR A 227 37.95 6.82 23.64
CA TYR A 227 37.04 5.87 24.27
C TYR A 227 37.53 5.45 25.65
N HIS A 228 36.60 5.33 26.61
CA HIS A 228 36.86 4.76 27.92
C HIS A 228 35.67 3.91 28.39
N ALA A 229 35.95 2.68 28.81
CA ALA A 229 34.96 1.80 29.41
C ALA A 229 34.77 2.14 30.90
N ILE A 230 33.52 2.27 31.35
CA ILE A 230 33.19 2.56 32.74
C ILE A 230 32.25 1.47 33.24
N GLY A 231 32.82 0.42 33.83
CA GLY A 231 32.07 -0.82 34.06
C GLY A 231 31.54 -1.35 32.72
N ASP A 232 30.22 -1.52 32.63
CA ASP A 232 29.53 -1.92 31.39
C ASP A 232 29.04 -0.71 30.55
N GLY A 233 29.31 0.52 30.99
CA GLY A 233 29.02 1.76 30.26
C GLY A 233 30.15 2.18 29.32
N GLN A 234 29.84 3.10 28.40
CA GLN A 234 30.76 3.57 27.36
C GLN A 234 30.86 5.10 27.37
N LEU A 235 32.08 5.63 27.53
CA LEU A 235 32.37 7.07 27.46
C LEU A 235 33.14 7.38 26.18
N TYR A 236 32.65 8.35 25.42
CA TYR A 236 33.33 8.96 24.28
C TYR A 236 33.66 10.41 24.61
N TYR A 237 34.91 10.82 24.49
CA TYR A 237 35.37 12.09 25.04
C TYR A 237 36.59 12.67 24.34
N GLU A 238 36.78 13.97 24.46
CA GLU A 238 38.01 14.67 24.12
C GLU A 238 38.78 14.98 25.43
N ASP A 239 40.11 14.92 25.44
CA ASP A 239 40.92 15.14 26.66
C ASP A 239 42.16 16.02 26.49
N GLN A 240 42.34 16.59 25.31
CA GLN A 240 43.49 17.43 24.96
C GLN A 240 43.13 18.91 24.84
N HIS A 241 41.87 19.27 25.13
CA HIS A 241 41.35 20.64 25.03
C HIS A 241 41.48 21.17 23.59
N ILE A 242 41.20 20.29 22.61
CA ILE A 242 41.18 20.63 21.19
C ILE A 242 39.78 21.13 20.85
N GLY A 243 39.67 22.41 20.48
CA GLY A 243 38.46 22.98 19.90
C GLY A 243 38.38 22.75 18.39
N THR A 244 37.16 22.57 17.90
CA THR A 244 36.78 22.33 16.51
C THR A 244 35.60 23.21 16.11
N ASP A 245 35.28 23.25 14.82
CA ASP A 245 33.99 23.78 14.39
C ASP A 245 32.90 22.74 14.68
N GLY A 246 31.69 23.18 15.06
CA GLY A 246 30.63 22.29 15.55
C GLY A 246 30.07 21.25 14.57
N ASP A 247 30.53 21.21 13.32
CA ASP A 247 30.25 20.15 12.35
C ASP A 247 31.50 19.40 11.82
N ASP A 248 32.70 19.67 12.39
CA ASP A 248 33.95 19.02 12.01
C ASP A 248 33.84 17.49 12.26
N PRO A 249 33.99 16.66 11.22
CA PRO A 249 33.96 15.21 11.38
C PRO A 249 35.00 14.63 12.35
N LYS A 250 36.03 15.38 12.75
CA LYS A 250 37.04 14.93 13.73
C LYS A 250 36.49 14.81 15.15
N SER A 251 35.61 15.72 15.55
CA SER A 251 34.95 15.74 16.86
C SER A 251 33.58 15.05 16.83
N THR A 252 33.31 14.27 15.77
CA THR A 252 32.01 13.63 15.54
C THR A 252 32.11 12.11 15.61
N ILE A 253 31.10 11.47 16.21
CA ILE A 253 30.89 10.02 16.18
C ILE A 253 29.49 9.69 15.67
N SER A 254 29.36 8.67 14.83
CA SER A 254 28.07 8.05 14.48
C SER A 254 27.97 6.68 15.12
N LEU A 255 26.79 6.34 15.64
CA LEU A 255 26.55 5.11 16.38
C LEU A 255 25.27 4.47 15.88
N THR A 256 25.27 3.15 15.68
CA THR A 256 24.04 2.40 15.36
C THR A 256 23.57 1.62 16.58
N TYR A 257 22.27 1.59 16.81
CA TYR A 257 21.64 0.89 17.94
C TYR A 257 20.45 0.06 17.49
N GLY A 258 20.10 -0.97 18.26
CA GLY A 258 19.10 -1.94 17.82
C GLY A 258 18.15 -2.42 18.90
N GLN A 259 16.96 -2.82 18.44
CA GLN A 259 15.96 -3.57 19.19
C GLN A 259 15.52 -2.90 20.51
N SER A 260 15.51 -1.57 20.54
CA SER A 260 15.14 -0.80 21.73
C SER A 260 14.07 0.23 21.43
N SER A 261 13.19 0.48 22.40
CA SER A 261 12.21 1.57 22.36
C SER A 261 12.71 2.83 23.04
N SER A 262 13.98 2.85 23.45
CA SER A 262 14.55 3.97 24.18
C SER A 262 16.07 3.94 24.19
N PHE A 263 16.69 5.08 24.40
CA PHE A 263 18.08 5.17 24.83
C PHE A 263 18.25 6.37 25.77
N ASP A 264 19.30 6.33 26.57
CA ASP A 264 19.68 7.40 27.48
C ASP A 264 21.17 7.70 27.36
N LEU A 265 21.52 8.96 27.62
CA LEU A 265 22.88 9.46 27.57
C LEU A 265 23.09 10.52 28.63
N THR A 266 24.34 10.69 29.03
CA THR A 266 24.80 11.85 29.78
C THR A 266 25.75 12.66 28.92
N TRP A 267 25.37 13.91 28.67
CA TRP A 267 26.21 14.93 28.03
C TRP A 267 27.03 15.66 29.09
N CYS A 268 28.32 15.88 28.83
CA CYS A 268 29.24 16.61 29.70
C CYS A 268 29.96 17.71 28.90
N GLY A 269 29.74 18.96 29.29
CA GLY A 269 30.21 20.13 28.52
C GLY A 269 31.68 20.50 28.71
N SER A 270 32.32 20.03 29.78
CA SER A 270 33.74 20.29 30.02
C SER A 270 34.30 19.35 31.08
N ASN A 271 35.59 19.04 30.98
CA ASN A 271 36.37 18.33 32.01
C ASN A 271 35.71 17.03 32.51
N ALA A 272 35.24 16.19 31.59
CA ALA A 272 34.48 14.98 31.90
C ALA A 272 35.25 13.99 32.79
N LEU A 273 36.54 13.79 32.51
CA LEU A 273 37.39 12.86 33.26
C LEU A 273 37.53 13.25 34.74
N GLY A 274 37.57 14.54 35.05
CA GLY A 274 37.60 15.03 36.43
C GLY A 274 36.29 14.87 37.20
N LYS A 275 35.20 14.53 36.51
CA LYS A 275 33.82 14.50 37.04
C LYS A 275 33.18 13.11 36.99
N LEU A 276 33.96 12.06 36.67
CA LEU A 276 33.45 10.72 36.36
C LEU A 276 32.54 10.12 37.45
N ASP A 277 32.93 10.24 38.72
CA ASP A 277 32.15 9.73 39.86
C ASP A 277 30.78 10.41 39.95
N ARG A 278 30.68 11.68 39.55
CA ARG A 278 29.42 12.45 39.56
C ARG A 278 28.58 12.15 38.34
N ILE A 279 29.21 12.01 37.18
CA ILE A 279 28.56 11.66 35.90
C ILE A 279 27.89 10.28 36.01
N THR A 280 28.61 9.31 36.56
CA THR A 280 28.13 7.92 36.71
C THR A 280 27.10 7.74 37.82
N ALA A 281 27.03 8.69 38.77
CA ALA A 281 26.04 8.72 39.83
C ALA A 281 24.68 9.31 39.39
N LEU A 282 24.61 10.00 38.24
CA LEU A 282 23.33 10.48 37.71
C LEU A 282 22.41 9.29 37.43
N THR A 283 21.15 9.40 37.82
CA THR A 283 20.18 8.30 37.70
C THR A 283 19.09 8.63 36.70
N GLY A 284 18.37 7.61 36.24
CA GLY A 284 17.35 7.74 35.21
C GLY A 284 16.34 6.62 35.28
N THR A 285 15.08 6.95 35.00
CA THR A 285 13.97 6.00 34.95
C THR A 285 12.95 6.44 33.91
N TYR A 286 12.35 5.47 33.23
CA TYR A 286 11.25 5.70 32.30
C TYR A 286 10.08 6.45 32.96
N ASN A 287 9.58 7.50 32.29
CA ASN A 287 8.42 8.28 32.73
C ASN A 287 7.19 7.94 31.86
N PRO A 288 6.20 7.18 32.38
CA PRO A 288 5.00 6.83 31.62
C PRO A 288 4.02 8.00 31.41
N GLU A 289 4.22 9.13 32.07
CA GLU A 289 3.32 10.29 32.04
C GLU A 289 3.78 11.41 31.09
N ALA A 290 4.93 11.24 30.41
CA ALA A 290 5.54 12.24 29.53
C ALA A 290 4.60 12.82 28.46
N ARG A 291 3.60 12.04 28.02
CA ARG A 291 2.62 12.46 27.00
C ARG A 291 1.29 12.99 27.53
N LYS A 292 1.06 12.90 28.85
CA LYS A 292 -0.24 13.25 29.48
C LYS A 292 -0.22 14.63 30.13
N ASN A 293 0.93 15.02 30.67
CA ASN A 293 1.09 16.24 31.44
C ASN A 293 1.70 17.37 30.60
N LEU A 294 1.19 17.55 29.38
CA LEU A 294 1.66 18.59 28.46
C LEU A 294 1.35 19.99 29.03
N VAL A 295 2.35 20.87 28.97
CA VAL A 295 2.27 22.24 29.48
C VAL A 295 2.75 23.24 28.43
N GLN A 296 2.32 24.48 28.54
CA GLN A 296 2.76 25.56 27.66
C GLN A 296 3.97 26.29 28.28
N PRO A 297 4.97 26.69 27.47
CA PRO A 297 6.03 27.54 27.95
C PRO A 297 5.47 28.86 28.47
N THR A 298 6.04 29.36 29.56
CA THR A 298 5.53 30.54 30.28
C THR A 298 6.27 31.83 29.90
N MET A 299 7.39 31.70 29.19
CA MET A 299 8.23 32.80 28.74
C MET A 299 9.06 32.41 27.51
N THR A 300 9.73 33.40 26.93
CA THR A 300 10.81 33.21 25.96
C THR A 300 12.12 33.57 26.63
N TYR A 301 13.15 32.75 26.45
CA TYR A 301 14.50 33.01 26.98
C TYR A 301 15.50 33.00 25.83
N ASP A 302 16.49 33.88 25.87
CA ASP A 302 17.62 33.88 24.94
C ASP A 302 18.71 32.96 25.51
N PRO A 303 18.84 31.72 25.02
CA PRO A 303 19.77 30.78 25.61
C PRO A 303 21.20 31.25 25.36
N VAL A 304 21.91 31.67 26.42
CA VAL A 304 23.37 31.74 26.39
C VAL A 304 23.86 30.31 26.50
N THR A 305 24.16 29.65 25.38
CA THR A 305 24.83 28.35 25.39
C THR A 305 26.33 28.55 25.22
N GLU A 306 27.13 28.08 26.19
CA GLU A 306 28.60 28.06 26.05
C GLU A 306 29.09 26.78 25.37
N TYR A 307 28.47 25.64 25.71
CA TYR A 307 28.78 24.33 25.14
C TYR A 307 27.56 23.73 24.46
N TYR A 308 27.78 22.93 23.42
CA TYR A 308 26.72 22.35 22.61
C TYR A 308 27.08 20.93 22.17
N ILE A 309 26.06 20.08 22.04
CA ILE A 309 26.15 18.81 21.31
C ILE A 309 24.90 18.59 20.44
N ALA A 310 25.13 18.15 19.21
CA ALA A 310 24.08 17.81 18.26
C ALA A 310 23.66 16.35 18.39
N LEU A 311 22.36 16.08 18.37
CA LEU A 311 21.82 14.81 17.87
C LEU A 311 21.31 15.04 16.44
N ASP A 312 22.13 14.76 15.43
CA ASP A 312 21.78 14.93 14.00
C ASP A 312 21.41 13.59 13.35
N ALA A 313 20.50 13.64 12.38
CA ALA A 313 20.11 12.51 11.56
C ALA A 313 21.20 12.07 10.57
N ARG A 314 22.10 12.97 10.18
CA ARG A 314 23.09 12.72 9.14
C ARG A 314 24.33 12.05 9.74
N GLY A 315 24.72 10.90 9.19
CA GLY A 315 25.95 10.21 9.57
C GLY A 315 27.23 10.90 9.09
N ILE A 316 28.39 10.53 9.66
CA ILE A 316 29.73 10.89 9.15
C ILE A 316 30.21 10.00 7.99
N LEU A 317 29.34 9.13 7.50
CA LEU A 317 29.60 8.11 6.50
C LEU A 317 28.32 7.87 5.66
N PRO A 318 28.45 7.31 4.44
CA PRO A 318 27.30 6.96 3.62
C PRO A 318 26.38 5.94 4.30
N GLN A 319 25.10 5.98 3.95
CA GLN A 319 24.13 4.97 4.35
C GLN A 319 23.83 4.05 3.17
N GLU A 320 23.67 2.75 3.43
CA GLU A 320 23.19 1.82 2.42
C GLU A 320 21.73 2.17 2.03
N PRO A 321 21.34 2.02 0.76
CA PRO A 321 20.00 2.35 0.30
C PRO A 321 18.91 1.64 1.12
N ALA A 322 17.80 2.33 1.38
CA ALA A 322 16.62 1.72 1.97
C ALA A 322 16.05 0.62 1.05
N VAL A 323 15.36 -0.34 1.66
CA VAL A 323 14.56 -1.30 0.91
C VAL A 323 13.24 -0.63 0.55
N PRO A 324 12.87 -0.53 -0.75
CA PRO A 324 11.60 0.06 -1.13
C PRO A 324 10.43 -0.85 -0.68
N THR A 325 9.29 -0.25 -0.35
CA THR A 325 8.07 -0.99 -0.01
C THR A 325 7.07 -0.85 -1.14
N LYS A 326 6.51 -1.96 -1.61
CA LYS A 326 5.53 -1.99 -2.70
C LYS A 326 4.16 -2.40 -2.18
N MET A 327 3.15 -1.63 -2.57
CA MET A 327 1.73 -1.85 -2.27
C MET A 327 0.92 -1.73 -3.56
N VAL A 328 -0.32 -2.22 -3.53
CA VAL A 328 -1.28 -2.12 -4.63
C VAL A 328 -2.61 -1.54 -4.13
N THR A 329 -3.24 -0.72 -4.98
CA THR A 329 -4.52 -0.03 -4.73
C THR A 329 -5.43 -0.17 -5.95
N ASP A 330 -6.69 -0.50 -5.75
CA ASP A 330 -7.74 -0.55 -6.78
C ASP A 330 -9.01 0.21 -6.32
N SER A 331 -10.20 -0.15 -6.83
CA SER A 331 -11.42 0.61 -6.54
C SER A 331 -12.02 0.39 -5.15
N ASP A 332 -11.66 -0.69 -4.45
CA ASP A 332 -12.15 -1.00 -3.09
C ASP A 332 -11.09 -1.47 -2.09
N GLU A 333 -9.87 -1.74 -2.54
CA GLU A 333 -8.73 -2.11 -1.71
C GLU A 333 -7.65 -1.02 -1.80
N ASN A 334 -7.21 -0.49 -0.66
CA ASN A 334 -6.27 0.63 -0.61
C ASN A 334 -4.94 0.21 0.04
N ARG A 335 -3.85 0.32 -0.72
CA ARG A 335 -2.48 0.04 -0.28
C ARG A 335 -2.38 -1.28 0.48
N VAL A 336 -2.71 -2.37 -0.19
CA VAL A 336 -2.60 -3.75 0.28
C VAL A 336 -1.44 -4.47 -0.41
N LYS A 337 -1.09 -5.69 0.03
CA LYS A 337 -0.08 -6.54 -0.64
C LYS A 337 -0.69 -7.54 -1.61
N ASP A 338 -1.96 -7.87 -1.40
CA ASP A 338 -2.75 -8.78 -2.19
C ASP A 338 -4.07 -8.07 -2.48
N ASN A 339 -4.46 -7.96 -3.75
CA ASN A 339 -5.78 -7.45 -4.15
C ASN A 339 -6.48 -8.42 -5.12
N LEU A 340 -7.80 -8.33 -5.20
CA LEU A 340 -8.66 -9.09 -6.10
C LEU A 340 -9.51 -8.14 -6.93
N LEU A 341 -9.16 -7.98 -8.20
CA LEU A 341 -9.93 -7.16 -9.13
C LEU A 341 -11.36 -7.71 -9.28
N LYS A 342 -12.34 -6.80 -9.26
CA LYS A 342 -13.77 -7.07 -9.50
C LYS A 342 -13.98 -7.71 -10.86
N ASP A 343 -13.25 -7.22 -11.86
CA ASP A 343 -13.16 -7.82 -13.18
C ASP A 343 -11.86 -7.43 -13.88
N ARG A 344 -11.55 -8.11 -15.00
CA ARG A 344 -10.29 -7.94 -15.73
C ARG A 344 -10.09 -6.57 -16.40
N TYR A 345 -11.09 -5.70 -16.43
CA TYR A 345 -10.99 -4.35 -16.99
C TYR A 345 -10.96 -3.27 -15.91
N GLU A 346 -10.91 -3.68 -14.64
CA GLU A 346 -10.57 -2.78 -13.55
C GLU A 346 -9.10 -2.36 -13.63
N ASP A 347 -8.89 -1.04 -13.47
CA ASP A 347 -7.56 -0.47 -13.35
C ASP A 347 -7.13 -0.44 -11.89
N TYR A 348 -5.82 -0.53 -11.69
CA TYR A 348 -5.21 -0.50 -10.37
C TYR A 348 -3.86 0.21 -10.41
N THR A 349 -3.31 0.50 -9.25
CA THR A 349 -2.08 1.31 -9.12
C THR A 349 -1.10 0.61 -8.22
N TYR A 350 0.12 0.39 -8.71
CA TYR A 350 1.25 0.08 -7.85
C TYR A 350 1.73 1.35 -7.17
N GLU A 351 1.77 1.34 -5.84
CA GLU A 351 2.31 2.44 -5.02
C GLU A 351 3.57 1.94 -4.33
N ASN A 352 4.72 2.50 -4.70
CA ASN A 352 6.02 2.08 -4.20
C ASN A 352 6.66 3.21 -3.41
N ASP A 353 6.88 2.99 -2.12
CA ASP A 353 7.55 3.96 -1.26
C ASP A 353 9.05 3.66 -1.19
N HIS A 354 9.86 4.71 -1.23
CA HIS A 354 11.28 4.61 -0.94
C HIS A 354 11.74 5.80 -0.11
N ASP A 355 12.37 5.50 1.03
CA ASP A 355 12.94 6.48 1.94
C ASP A 355 14.32 6.90 1.43
N VAL A 356 14.42 8.15 1.00
CA VAL A 356 15.71 8.78 0.66
C VAL A 356 16.27 9.40 1.93
N GLN A 357 17.42 8.87 2.35
CA GLN A 357 18.09 9.25 3.60
C GLN A 357 18.47 10.73 3.58
N ASP A 358 18.37 11.39 4.73
CA ASP A 358 19.04 12.67 4.92
C ASP A 358 20.53 12.41 5.12
N VAL A 359 21.36 12.91 4.20
CA VAL A 359 22.81 12.69 4.21
C VAL A 359 23.54 14.01 4.03
N ARG A 360 24.80 14.06 4.45
CA ARG A 360 25.61 15.27 4.28
C ARG A 360 25.91 15.54 2.80
N PRO A 361 26.16 16.81 2.40
CA PRO A 361 26.47 17.15 1.01
C PRO A 361 27.61 16.35 0.38
N GLU A 362 28.63 15.95 1.15
CA GLU A 362 29.73 15.10 0.66
C GLU A 362 29.31 13.66 0.33
N PHE A 363 28.12 13.24 0.77
CA PHE A 363 27.53 11.92 0.54
C PHE A 363 26.30 11.97 -0.36
N TYR A 364 26.00 13.11 -0.97
CA TYR A 364 24.98 13.20 -2.01
C TYR A 364 25.25 12.17 -3.11
N PHE A 365 24.17 11.52 -3.55
CA PHE A 365 24.24 10.40 -4.48
C PHE A 365 24.75 10.87 -5.83
N LYS A 366 25.57 10.03 -6.47
CA LYS A 366 26.02 10.26 -7.85
C LYS A 366 24.92 9.85 -8.83
N SER A 367 24.11 8.86 -8.46
CA SER A 367 22.94 8.45 -9.23
C SER A 367 21.86 7.85 -8.35
N TYR A 368 20.60 8.03 -8.76
CA TYR A 368 19.43 7.44 -8.14
C TYR A 368 18.43 7.04 -9.22
N THR A 369 18.04 5.77 -9.25
CA THR A 369 17.04 5.24 -10.19
C THR A 369 16.06 4.32 -9.46
N PHE A 370 14.79 4.67 -9.49
CA PHE A 370 13.72 3.71 -9.20
C PHE A 370 13.31 3.03 -10.51
N SER A 371 13.10 1.72 -10.51
CA SER A 371 12.65 0.98 -11.68
C SER A 371 11.69 -0.15 -11.34
N ASP A 372 10.80 -0.44 -12.28
CA ASP A 372 9.77 -1.45 -12.14
C ASP A 372 9.57 -2.13 -13.49
N GLN A 373 9.66 -3.46 -13.51
CA GLN A 373 9.42 -4.25 -14.72
C GLN A 373 7.97 -4.68 -14.71
N ILE A 374 7.10 -3.89 -15.35
CA ILE A 374 5.67 -4.19 -15.40
C ILE A 374 5.45 -5.38 -16.33
N ASP A 375 4.56 -6.28 -15.92
CA ASP A 375 4.27 -7.49 -16.69
C ASP A 375 3.73 -7.13 -18.10
N PRO A 376 4.16 -7.84 -19.17
CA PRO A 376 3.70 -7.59 -20.53
C PRO A 376 2.19 -7.73 -20.74
N VAL A 377 1.44 -8.43 -19.87
CA VAL A 377 -0.02 -8.53 -19.95
C VAL A 377 -0.73 -7.22 -19.52
N LEU A 378 0.01 -6.31 -18.89
CA LEU A 378 -0.50 -5.03 -18.41
C LEU A 378 -0.14 -3.90 -19.38
N ASP A 379 -1.01 -2.89 -19.43
CA ASP A 379 -0.72 -1.58 -20.01
C ASP A 379 -0.38 -0.59 -18.90
N VAL A 380 0.76 0.10 -19.04
CA VAL A 380 1.10 1.25 -18.20
C VAL A 380 0.38 2.48 -18.74
N LYS A 381 -0.54 3.03 -17.94
CA LYS A 381 -1.41 4.14 -18.35
C LYS A 381 -0.87 5.49 -17.90
N ASP A 382 -0.37 5.57 -16.67
CA ASP A 382 0.14 6.79 -16.07
C ASP A 382 1.24 6.49 -15.04
N VAL A 383 2.16 7.44 -14.87
CA VAL A 383 3.25 7.36 -13.90
C VAL A 383 3.45 8.69 -13.20
N LYS A 384 3.64 8.66 -11.88
CA LYS A 384 3.77 9.86 -11.04
C LYS A 384 4.61 9.61 -9.81
N VAL A 385 5.30 10.65 -9.33
CA VAL A 385 6.00 10.62 -8.04
C VAL A 385 5.43 11.69 -7.12
N VAL A 386 5.09 11.31 -5.89
CA VAL A 386 4.74 12.23 -4.81
C VAL A 386 5.70 12.10 -3.64
N ASN A 387 5.90 13.17 -2.87
CA ASN A 387 6.66 13.11 -1.62
C ASN A 387 5.74 12.83 -0.42
N ASP A 388 6.35 12.78 0.76
CA ASP A 388 5.73 12.62 2.09
C ASP A 388 4.68 13.70 2.45
N GLU A 389 4.75 14.88 1.80
CA GLU A 389 3.73 15.93 1.88
C GLU A 389 2.58 15.75 0.86
N LEU A 390 2.54 14.62 0.13
CA LEU A 390 1.61 14.31 -0.95
C LEU A 390 1.68 15.29 -2.15
N LYS A 391 2.77 16.05 -2.27
CA LYS A 391 2.99 16.97 -3.40
C LYS A 391 3.55 16.22 -4.59
N ASP A 392 3.12 16.61 -5.78
CA ASP A 392 3.70 16.10 -7.03
C ASP A 392 5.12 16.62 -7.21
N VAL A 393 6.08 15.70 -7.23
CA VAL A 393 7.51 15.96 -7.38
C VAL A 393 8.08 15.22 -8.58
N THR A 394 7.22 14.80 -9.51
CA THR A 394 7.62 14.08 -10.73
C THR A 394 8.69 14.84 -11.51
N TYR A 395 8.69 16.18 -11.45
CA TYR A 395 9.68 17.05 -12.10
C TYR A 395 11.13 16.82 -11.63
N MET A 396 11.35 16.24 -10.45
CA MET A 396 12.70 15.89 -9.96
C MET A 396 13.30 14.68 -10.70
N PHE A 397 12.47 13.95 -11.45
CA PHE A 397 12.83 12.69 -12.09
C PHE A 397 12.62 12.76 -13.62
N THR A 398 13.50 12.10 -14.36
CA THR A 398 13.23 11.69 -15.74
C THR A 398 12.48 10.36 -15.69
N ALA A 399 11.16 10.41 -15.92
CA ALA A 399 10.31 9.23 -16.03
C ALA A 399 10.30 8.69 -17.46
N ASN A 400 10.47 7.37 -17.63
CA ASN A 400 10.44 6.71 -18.92
C ASN A 400 9.85 5.30 -18.80
N THR A 401 8.97 4.96 -19.73
CA THR A 401 8.45 3.60 -19.93
C THR A 401 8.93 3.10 -21.29
N ASN A 402 9.71 2.03 -21.31
CA ASN A 402 10.20 1.47 -22.57
C ASN A 402 9.17 0.53 -23.22
N LYS A 403 9.46 0.08 -24.45
CA LYS A 403 8.63 -0.87 -25.21
C LYS A 403 8.44 -2.25 -24.55
N ASP A 404 9.28 -2.58 -23.57
CA ASP A 404 9.25 -3.85 -22.84
C ASP A 404 8.56 -3.66 -21.48
N ASN A 405 7.74 -2.62 -21.29
CA ASN A 405 7.03 -2.28 -20.05
C ASN A 405 7.93 -2.01 -18.83
N LYS A 406 9.22 -1.71 -19.02
CA LYS A 406 10.09 -1.26 -17.94
C LYS A 406 9.86 0.22 -17.68
N VAL A 407 9.35 0.54 -16.50
CA VAL A 407 9.19 1.89 -15.98
C VAL A 407 10.45 2.26 -15.21
N THR A 408 10.96 3.48 -15.43
CA THR A 408 12.15 4.01 -14.76
C THR A 408 11.92 5.46 -14.37
N PHE A 409 12.34 5.83 -13.16
CA PHE A 409 12.41 7.20 -12.67
C PHE A 409 13.84 7.47 -12.24
N ARG A 410 14.56 8.25 -13.04
CA ARG A 410 15.94 8.63 -12.73
C ARG A 410 15.95 10.04 -12.15
N ALA A 411 16.46 10.21 -10.93
CA ALA A 411 16.61 11.55 -10.36
C ALA A 411 17.55 12.39 -11.25
N THR A 412 17.20 13.66 -11.44
CA THR A 412 18.02 14.58 -12.24
C THR A 412 19.25 15.04 -11.45
N ASP A 413 20.33 15.40 -12.14
CA ASP A 413 21.55 15.94 -11.50
C ASP A 413 21.24 17.21 -10.67
N ALA A 414 20.26 18.01 -11.11
CA ALA A 414 19.78 19.18 -10.37
C ALA A 414 19.09 18.81 -9.05
N ALA A 415 18.29 17.74 -9.02
CA ALA A 415 17.69 17.25 -7.78
C ALA A 415 18.76 16.69 -6.84
N LEU A 416 19.66 15.84 -7.36
CA LEU A 416 20.68 15.16 -6.54
C LEU A 416 21.71 16.12 -5.92
N SER A 417 21.88 17.32 -6.47
CA SER A 417 22.79 18.34 -5.94
C SER A 417 22.18 19.25 -4.86
N HIS A 418 20.88 19.10 -4.55
CA HIS A 418 20.17 19.96 -3.61
C HIS A 418 19.66 19.17 -2.39
N SER A 419 19.68 19.80 -1.21
CA SER A 419 19.24 19.16 0.05
C SER A 419 17.77 18.72 0.01
N ASP A 420 16.91 19.44 -0.70
CA ASP A 420 15.47 19.17 -0.83
C ASP A 420 15.14 17.80 -1.49
N PHE A 421 16.13 17.09 -2.04
CA PHE A 421 15.94 15.71 -2.50
C PHE A 421 16.08 14.68 -1.35
N TYR A 422 16.82 15.04 -0.30
CA TYR A 422 17.21 14.15 0.79
C TYR A 422 16.28 14.33 2.00
N GLY A 423 16.18 13.30 2.84
CA GLY A 423 15.30 13.31 4.01
C GLY A 423 13.80 13.22 3.68
N HIS A 424 13.46 12.59 2.55
CA HIS A 424 12.09 12.46 2.07
C HIS A 424 11.74 11.02 1.72
N THR A 425 10.50 10.63 2.00
CA THR A 425 9.89 9.44 1.39
C THR A 425 9.25 9.82 0.06
N TYR A 426 9.58 9.10 -1.01
CA TYR A 426 8.95 9.25 -2.32
C TYR A 426 8.05 8.04 -2.62
N THR A 427 6.80 8.31 -3.01
CA THR A 427 5.87 7.30 -3.52
C THR A 427 5.81 7.36 -5.05
N TYR A 428 6.35 6.31 -5.69
CA TYR A 428 6.26 6.07 -7.13
C TYR A 428 4.96 5.34 -7.46
N LYS A 429 4.04 6.05 -8.12
CA LYS A 429 2.74 5.53 -8.54
C LYS A 429 2.82 5.10 -10.01
N ILE A 430 2.44 3.86 -10.30
CA ILE A 430 2.37 3.30 -11.65
C ILE A 430 0.95 2.76 -11.85
N HIS A 431 0.15 3.49 -12.62
CA HIS A 431 -1.23 3.14 -12.92
C HIS A 431 -1.27 2.17 -14.10
N VAL A 432 -1.94 1.05 -13.92
CA VAL A 432 -1.96 -0.07 -14.86
C VAL A 432 -3.36 -0.65 -15.03
N GLY A 433 -3.57 -1.36 -16.14
CA GLY A 433 -4.73 -2.23 -16.33
C GLY A 433 -4.34 -3.43 -17.19
N ILE A 434 -5.11 -4.51 -17.14
CA ILE A 434 -4.87 -5.68 -17.99
C ILE A 434 -5.23 -5.32 -19.44
N LYS A 435 -4.33 -5.65 -20.37
CA LYS A 435 -4.54 -5.44 -21.80
C LYS A 435 -5.85 -6.11 -22.26
N PRO A 436 -6.77 -5.38 -22.89
CA PRO A 436 -7.99 -5.96 -23.41
C PRO A 436 -7.71 -7.09 -24.41
N GLY A 437 -8.37 -8.23 -24.23
CA GLY A 437 -8.22 -9.36 -25.14
C GLY A 437 -6.96 -10.21 -24.94
N ALA A 438 -6.09 -9.87 -23.98
CA ALA A 438 -4.91 -10.69 -23.69
C ALA A 438 -5.30 -11.98 -22.95
N SER A 439 -4.61 -13.10 -23.26
CA SER A 439 -4.77 -14.35 -22.52
C SER A 439 -4.18 -14.23 -21.11
N LEU A 440 -4.94 -14.68 -20.11
CA LEU A 440 -4.50 -14.77 -18.72
C LEU A 440 -4.08 -16.19 -18.31
N ALA A 441 -4.18 -17.17 -19.21
CA ALA A 441 -3.97 -18.58 -18.86
C ALA A 441 -2.54 -18.88 -18.35
N ALA A 442 -1.54 -18.10 -18.77
CA ALA A 442 -0.16 -18.25 -18.29
C ALA A 442 0.02 -17.81 -16.81
N TYR A 443 -0.98 -17.12 -16.25
CA TYR A 443 -0.98 -16.53 -14.92
C TYR A 443 -1.87 -17.30 -13.95
N GLN A 444 -2.34 -18.51 -14.29
CA GLN A 444 -3.21 -19.28 -13.40
C GLN A 444 -2.60 -19.43 -11.99
N ASP A 445 -3.36 -19.03 -10.97
CA ASP A 445 -2.94 -19.13 -9.58
C ASP A 445 -2.95 -20.62 -9.17
N PRO A 446 -1.81 -21.20 -8.73
CA PRO A 446 -1.75 -22.58 -8.28
C PRO A 446 -2.69 -22.91 -7.12
N ASP A 447 -2.99 -21.92 -6.27
CA ASP A 447 -3.85 -22.07 -5.09
C ASP A 447 -5.33 -21.77 -5.41
N HIS A 448 -5.59 -21.04 -6.51
CA HIS A 448 -6.92 -20.62 -6.97
C HIS A 448 -7.05 -20.84 -8.49
N PRO A 449 -7.36 -22.06 -8.97
CA PRO A 449 -7.32 -22.38 -10.39
C PRO A 449 -8.35 -21.62 -11.25
N ASP A 450 -9.35 -21.00 -10.63
CA ASP A 450 -10.34 -20.12 -11.24
C ASP A 450 -9.86 -18.66 -11.38
N GLN A 451 -8.63 -18.35 -10.97
CA GLN A 451 -8.06 -17.02 -10.96
C GLN A 451 -6.70 -16.97 -11.67
N ALA A 452 -6.42 -15.81 -12.25
CA ALA A 452 -5.07 -15.40 -12.59
C ALA A 452 -4.44 -14.64 -11.42
N LYS A 453 -3.13 -14.80 -11.24
CA LYS A 453 -2.29 -14.09 -10.27
C LYS A 453 -1.11 -13.44 -10.99
N ILE A 454 -0.99 -12.13 -10.85
CA ILE A 454 0.07 -11.32 -11.44
C ILE A 454 0.93 -10.78 -10.29
N ASP A 455 2.19 -11.20 -10.26
CA ASP A 455 3.14 -10.78 -9.26
C ASP A 455 3.93 -9.58 -9.77
N ASN A 456 4.26 -8.64 -8.87
CA ASN A 456 5.14 -7.54 -9.23
C ASN A 456 6.14 -7.18 -8.12
N VAL A 457 7.35 -6.79 -8.54
CA VAL A 457 8.46 -6.37 -7.67
C VAL A 457 9.16 -5.16 -8.31
N SER A 458 9.54 -4.18 -7.50
CA SER A 458 10.28 -3.00 -7.94
C SER A 458 11.68 -2.96 -7.36
N GLN A 459 12.54 -2.11 -7.92
CA GLN A 459 13.92 -1.97 -7.53
C GLN A 459 14.31 -0.50 -7.41
N VAL A 460 15.16 -0.19 -6.45
CA VAL A 460 15.90 1.07 -6.39
C VAL A 460 17.39 0.78 -6.54
N THR A 461 18.05 1.57 -7.37
CA THR A 461 19.50 1.57 -7.54
C THR A 461 20.03 2.96 -7.19
N ILE A 462 20.90 3.02 -6.19
CA ILE A 462 21.60 4.24 -5.78
C ILE A 462 23.08 3.97 -5.94
N ASP A 463 23.75 4.80 -6.73
CA ASP A 463 25.13 4.57 -7.18
C ASP A 463 25.30 3.14 -7.75
N ASP A 464 26.03 2.29 -7.05
CA ASP A 464 26.31 0.91 -7.47
C ASP A 464 25.51 -0.15 -6.67
N GLN A 465 24.61 0.29 -5.77
CA GLN A 465 23.86 -0.58 -4.88
C GLN A 465 22.40 -0.68 -5.30
N THR A 466 21.89 -1.91 -5.39
CA THR A 466 20.48 -2.19 -5.72
C THR A 466 19.76 -2.86 -4.55
N ARG A 467 18.51 -2.48 -4.34
CA ARG A 467 17.57 -3.09 -3.38
C ARG A 467 16.25 -3.39 -4.08
N GLU A 468 15.68 -4.56 -3.81
CA GLU A 468 14.38 -4.98 -4.33
C GLU A 468 13.29 -4.78 -3.29
N SER A 469 12.07 -4.49 -3.74
CA SER A 469 10.91 -4.41 -2.86
C SER A 469 10.41 -5.79 -2.42
N ASN A 470 9.43 -5.81 -1.53
CA ASN A 470 8.55 -6.98 -1.42
C ASN A 470 7.80 -7.24 -2.73
N VAL A 471 7.31 -8.47 -2.88
CA VAL A 471 6.37 -8.83 -3.95
C VAL A 471 4.96 -8.40 -3.53
N VAL A 472 4.17 -7.97 -4.51
CA VAL A 472 2.71 -7.80 -4.39
C VAL A 472 1.99 -8.69 -5.39
N HIS A 473 0.74 -9.01 -5.10
CA HIS A 473 -0.06 -9.98 -5.85
C HIS A 473 -1.39 -9.38 -6.26
N THR A 474 -1.65 -9.31 -7.57
CA THR A 474 -2.97 -8.93 -8.10
C THR A 474 -3.65 -10.14 -8.67
N ARG A 475 -4.83 -10.47 -8.14
CA ARG A 475 -5.66 -11.58 -8.61
C ARG A 475 -6.85 -11.08 -9.41
N VAL A 476 -7.32 -11.90 -10.34
CA VAL A 476 -8.56 -11.67 -11.08
C VAL A 476 -9.19 -13.00 -11.45
N LYS A 477 -10.51 -13.11 -11.35
CA LYS A 477 -11.23 -14.31 -11.78
C LYS A 477 -11.19 -14.46 -13.30
N PHE A 478 -10.94 -15.67 -13.76
CA PHE A 478 -11.11 -16.00 -15.17
C PHE A 478 -12.57 -15.84 -15.56
N ARG A 479 -12.80 -15.35 -16.78
CA ARG A 479 -14.12 -15.40 -17.40
C ARG A 479 -14.37 -16.78 -18.00
N ASP A 480 -15.48 -17.38 -17.60
CA ASP A 480 -16.05 -18.57 -18.24
C ASP A 480 -16.78 -18.21 -19.54
N PRO A 481 -16.92 -19.14 -20.49
CA PRO A 481 -17.67 -18.85 -21.71
C PRO A 481 -19.17 -18.77 -21.39
N LEU A 482 -19.84 -17.72 -21.86
CA LEU A 482 -21.29 -17.52 -21.67
C LEU A 482 -21.94 -17.09 -22.97
N ALA A 483 -23.20 -17.49 -23.17
CA ALA A 483 -24.01 -17.10 -24.31
C ALA A 483 -25.45 -16.77 -23.86
N ALA A 484 -25.94 -15.59 -24.20
CA ALA A 484 -27.32 -15.17 -23.95
C ALA A 484 -27.99 -14.71 -25.25
N LYS A 485 -29.32 -14.75 -25.29
CA LYS A 485 -30.10 -14.31 -26.47
C LYS A 485 -31.37 -13.60 -26.07
N TYR A 486 -31.66 -12.53 -26.79
CA TYR A 486 -32.80 -11.65 -26.58
C TYR A 486 -33.44 -11.27 -27.92
N VAL A 487 -34.69 -10.84 -27.87
CA VAL A 487 -35.45 -10.35 -29.02
C VAL A 487 -36.16 -9.04 -28.68
N SER A 488 -36.04 -8.05 -29.56
CA SER A 488 -36.73 -6.77 -29.42
C SER A 488 -36.88 -6.08 -30.78
N ALA A 489 -37.62 -4.97 -30.85
CA ALA A 489 -37.82 -4.25 -32.10
C ALA A 489 -36.52 -3.66 -32.66
N ASP A 490 -35.58 -3.26 -31.79
CA ASP A 490 -34.37 -2.53 -32.15
C ASP A 490 -33.06 -3.19 -31.66
N GLY A 491 -33.14 -4.28 -30.91
CA GLY A 491 -31.97 -4.98 -30.34
C GLY A 491 -31.58 -4.51 -28.94
N THR A 492 -32.25 -3.52 -28.35
CA THR A 492 -31.87 -2.97 -27.04
C THR A 492 -32.52 -3.70 -25.86
N GLY A 493 -33.67 -4.36 -26.10
CA GLY A 493 -34.43 -5.05 -25.06
C GLY A 493 -33.85 -6.42 -24.67
N THR A 494 -34.22 -6.89 -23.48
CA THR A 494 -33.81 -8.18 -22.90
C THR A 494 -34.94 -9.21 -22.86
N ASN A 495 -35.97 -9.06 -23.68
CA ASN A 495 -37.07 -10.02 -23.75
C ASN A 495 -36.60 -11.32 -24.41
N THR A 496 -37.10 -12.46 -23.94
CA THR A 496 -36.89 -13.76 -24.57
C THR A 496 -38.09 -14.20 -25.42
N THR A 497 -39.16 -13.42 -25.42
CA THR A 497 -40.35 -13.63 -26.26
C THR A 497 -40.88 -12.30 -26.76
N MET A 498 -41.31 -12.24 -28.03
CA MET A 498 -41.86 -11.02 -28.63
C MET A 498 -43.01 -11.32 -29.59
N ASN A 499 -44.09 -10.55 -29.50
CA ASN A 499 -45.11 -10.49 -30.54
C ASN A 499 -44.58 -9.67 -31.71
N VAL A 500 -44.64 -10.22 -32.93
CA VAL A 500 -44.09 -9.60 -34.14
C VAL A 500 -45.18 -9.32 -35.17
N ASP A 501 -44.83 -8.54 -36.20
CA ASP A 501 -45.70 -8.22 -37.33
C ASP A 501 -45.01 -8.58 -38.64
N TYR A 502 -45.78 -8.95 -39.67
CA TYR A 502 -45.22 -9.37 -40.97
C TYR A 502 -44.56 -8.22 -41.76
N THR A 503 -44.86 -6.96 -41.42
CA THR A 503 -44.40 -5.79 -42.15
C THR A 503 -43.18 -5.13 -41.52
N LYS A 504 -42.92 -5.37 -40.23
CA LYS A 504 -41.85 -4.72 -39.46
C LYS A 504 -40.70 -5.69 -39.16
N PRO A 505 -39.44 -5.27 -39.35
CA PRO A 505 -38.31 -6.05 -38.85
C PRO A 505 -38.26 -6.03 -37.32
N TYR A 506 -37.57 -7.01 -36.76
CA TYR A 506 -37.18 -7.10 -35.35
C TYR A 506 -35.78 -7.69 -35.27
N THR A 507 -35.13 -7.56 -34.12
CA THR A 507 -33.71 -7.89 -33.94
C THR A 507 -33.54 -8.92 -32.85
N TYR A 508 -32.79 -9.97 -33.15
CA TYR A 508 -32.17 -10.83 -32.15
C TYR A 508 -30.84 -10.22 -31.71
N ARG A 509 -30.62 -10.10 -30.40
CA ARG A 509 -29.31 -9.76 -29.82
C ARG A 509 -28.76 -10.99 -29.11
N LEU A 510 -27.55 -11.39 -29.45
CA LEU A 510 -26.82 -12.49 -28.82
C LEU A 510 -25.60 -11.92 -28.13
N ASP A 511 -25.48 -12.17 -26.83
CA ASP A 511 -24.37 -11.68 -26.00
C ASP A 511 -23.45 -12.85 -25.70
N PHE A 512 -22.19 -12.76 -26.12
CA PHE A 512 -21.21 -13.84 -26.01
C PHE A 512 -20.01 -13.40 -25.18
N GLN A 513 -19.76 -14.05 -24.05
CA GLN A 513 -18.55 -13.90 -23.26
C GLN A 513 -17.52 -14.94 -23.72
N VAL A 514 -16.39 -14.45 -24.22
CA VAL A 514 -15.26 -15.28 -24.63
C VAL A 514 -14.43 -15.65 -23.38
N PRO A 515 -13.96 -16.90 -23.23
CA PRO A 515 -13.28 -17.32 -22.01
C PRO A 515 -11.84 -16.81 -21.91
N ASP A 516 -11.29 -16.85 -20.69
CA ASP A 516 -9.88 -16.51 -20.37
C ASP A 516 -8.99 -17.71 -20.11
N THR A 517 -9.59 -18.89 -20.00
CA THR A 517 -8.94 -20.11 -19.50
C THR A 517 -8.04 -20.78 -20.53
N GLN A 518 -8.09 -20.37 -21.78
CA GLN A 518 -7.25 -20.92 -22.85
C GLN A 518 -5.99 -20.10 -23.07
N LYS A 519 -4.87 -20.81 -23.27
CA LYS A 519 -3.60 -20.17 -23.65
C LYS A 519 -3.66 -19.56 -25.05
N THR A 520 -4.42 -20.15 -25.95
CA THR A 520 -4.59 -19.66 -27.32
C THR A 520 -6.01 -19.94 -27.79
N LEU A 521 -6.72 -18.92 -28.26
CA LEU A 521 -8.02 -19.07 -28.92
C LEU A 521 -7.77 -19.28 -30.41
N ALA A 522 -7.85 -20.53 -30.87
CA ALA A 522 -7.66 -20.87 -32.27
C ALA A 522 -8.89 -20.55 -33.14
N LYS A 523 -10.05 -20.34 -32.53
CA LYS A 523 -11.34 -20.21 -33.21
C LYS A 523 -12.30 -19.37 -32.37
N ILE A 524 -13.06 -18.50 -33.02
CA ILE A 524 -14.26 -17.84 -32.49
C ILE A 524 -15.27 -17.79 -33.62
N VAL A 525 -16.38 -18.51 -33.48
CA VAL A 525 -17.51 -18.49 -34.41
C VAL A 525 -18.79 -18.21 -33.64
N LEU A 526 -19.43 -17.09 -33.96
CA LEU A 526 -20.73 -16.70 -33.45
C LEU A 526 -21.79 -17.16 -34.46
N THR A 527 -22.80 -17.89 -34.01
CA THR A 527 -23.83 -18.44 -34.89
C THR A 527 -25.22 -18.05 -34.41
N ASP A 528 -26.09 -17.67 -35.35
CA ASP A 528 -27.53 -17.53 -35.17
C ASP A 528 -28.26 -18.47 -36.14
N ASN A 529 -29.04 -19.41 -35.60
CA ASN A 529 -29.81 -20.38 -36.37
C ASN A 529 -31.19 -19.80 -36.74
N VAL A 530 -31.19 -18.72 -37.53
CA VAL A 530 -32.40 -18.07 -38.01
C VAL A 530 -33.27 -19.05 -38.80
N GLU A 531 -34.53 -19.19 -38.40
CA GLU A 531 -35.46 -20.16 -39.00
C GLU A 531 -35.84 -19.79 -40.45
N PRO A 532 -36.11 -20.76 -41.35
CA PRO A 532 -36.45 -20.51 -42.76
C PRO A 532 -37.70 -19.65 -43.01
N VAL A 533 -38.55 -19.49 -42.00
CA VAL A 533 -39.71 -18.59 -42.05
C VAL A 533 -39.35 -17.12 -41.78
N GLN A 534 -38.07 -16.81 -41.59
CA GLN A 534 -37.55 -15.47 -41.38
C GLN A 534 -36.57 -15.12 -42.52
N THR A 535 -36.45 -13.85 -42.86
CA THR A 535 -35.45 -13.34 -43.82
C THR A 535 -34.49 -12.41 -43.09
N VAL A 536 -33.19 -12.72 -43.11
CA VAL A 536 -32.13 -11.88 -42.55
C VAL A 536 -32.05 -10.56 -43.33
N GLN A 537 -32.03 -9.44 -42.61
CA GLN A 537 -31.93 -8.10 -43.18
C GLN A 537 -30.53 -7.53 -43.01
N SER A 538 -29.94 -7.70 -41.83
CA SER A 538 -28.59 -7.25 -41.53
C SER A 538 -28.02 -7.97 -40.31
N VAL A 539 -26.69 -8.01 -40.24
CA VAL A 539 -25.94 -8.58 -39.12
C VAL A 539 -24.87 -7.59 -38.71
N LYS A 540 -24.71 -7.40 -37.40
CA LYS A 540 -23.61 -6.61 -36.81
C LYS A 540 -23.00 -7.34 -35.63
N VAL A 541 -21.70 -7.21 -35.45
CA VAL A 541 -20.98 -7.67 -34.26
C VAL A 541 -20.33 -6.47 -33.60
N ILE A 542 -20.65 -6.23 -32.33
CA ILE A 542 -20.14 -5.10 -31.54
C ILE A 542 -19.24 -5.65 -30.42
N ASP A 543 -18.06 -5.06 -30.25
CA ASP A 543 -17.21 -5.26 -29.06
C ASP A 543 -17.77 -4.41 -27.91
N ASP A 544 -18.28 -5.05 -26.86
CA ASP A 544 -18.91 -4.39 -25.71
C ASP A 544 -17.99 -3.34 -25.07
N LEU A 545 -16.71 -3.68 -24.90
CA LEU A 545 -15.75 -2.82 -24.20
C LEU A 545 -15.52 -1.50 -24.94
N THR A 546 -15.52 -1.53 -26.28
CA THR A 546 -15.23 -0.34 -27.10
C THR A 546 -16.47 0.30 -27.73
N GLY A 547 -17.61 -0.40 -27.72
CA GLY A 547 -18.84 -0.02 -28.42
C GLY A 547 -18.71 0.00 -29.96
N LYS A 548 -17.60 -0.48 -30.52
CA LYS A 548 -17.33 -0.42 -31.96
C LYS A 548 -17.94 -1.59 -32.70
N ASP A 549 -18.46 -1.31 -33.91
CA ASP A 549 -18.81 -2.32 -34.89
C ASP A 549 -17.52 -2.96 -35.43
N ILE A 550 -17.38 -4.26 -35.21
CA ILE A 550 -16.24 -5.09 -35.58
C ILE A 550 -16.63 -6.16 -36.60
N THR A 551 -17.76 -6.01 -37.27
CA THR A 551 -18.27 -6.99 -38.24
C THR A 551 -17.23 -7.29 -39.33
N ASP A 552 -16.41 -6.29 -39.70
CA ASP A 552 -15.34 -6.39 -40.70
C ASP A 552 -14.05 -7.04 -40.20
N GLN A 553 -13.93 -7.32 -38.89
CA GLN A 553 -12.81 -8.05 -38.27
C GLN A 553 -13.03 -9.57 -38.28
N GLY A 554 -13.97 -10.03 -39.10
CA GLY A 554 -14.27 -11.43 -39.30
C GLY A 554 -15.03 -11.67 -40.59
N LYS A 555 -15.25 -12.95 -40.87
CA LYS A 555 -15.97 -13.42 -42.05
C LYS A 555 -17.42 -13.68 -41.70
N LEU A 556 -18.30 -12.85 -42.27
CA LEU A 556 -19.75 -13.00 -42.16
C LEU A 556 -20.30 -13.93 -43.25
N SER A 557 -21.16 -14.86 -42.87
CA SER A 557 -22.11 -15.55 -43.75
C SER A 557 -23.51 -15.19 -43.30
N ASP A 558 -24.27 -14.52 -44.15
CA ASP A 558 -25.64 -14.02 -43.91
C ASP A 558 -26.72 -15.04 -44.32
N GLY A 559 -26.33 -16.31 -44.49
CA GLY A 559 -27.23 -17.42 -44.77
C GLY A 559 -28.04 -17.87 -43.55
N GLN A 560 -28.59 -19.09 -43.66
CA GLN A 560 -29.26 -19.79 -42.57
C GLN A 560 -28.55 -21.15 -42.37
N PRO A 561 -27.62 -21.26 -41.41
CA PRO A 561 -27.39 -20.33 -40.30
C PRO A 561 -26.60 -19.07 -40.68
N THR A 562 -26.79 -18.01 -39.91
CA THR A 562 -25.98 -16.79 -39.98
C THR A 562 -24.77 -16.96 -39.07
N THR A 563 -23.56 -16.77 -39.60
CA THR A 563 -22.32 -16.98 -38.83
C THR A 563 -21.35 -15.82 -38.99
N TRP A 564 -20.66 -15.44 -37.91
CA TRP A 564 -19.49 -14.56 -37.95
C TRP A 564 -18.27 -15.29 -37.38
N THR A 565 -17.21 -15.40 -38.16
CA THR A 565 -15.94 -16.04 -37.75
C THR A 565 -14.85 -14.99 -37.60
N ALA A 566 -14.26 -14.84 -36.41
CA ALA A 566 -13.20 -13.87 -36.17
C ALA A 566 -11.95 -14.15 -37.02
N ASP A 567 -11.34 -13.11 -37.59
CA ASP A 567 -10.08 -13.26 -38.34
C ASP A 567 -8.88 -13.47 -37.42
N GLN A 568 -8.91 -12.90 -36.21
CA GLN A 568 -7.86 -12.99 -35.19
C GLN A 568 -8.47 -13.39 -33.83
N PRO A 569 -8.90 -14.66 -33.68
CA PRO A 569 -9.62 -15.13 -32.48
C PRO A 569 -8.85 -14.92 -31.17
N ASP A 570 -7.52 -14.99 -31.21
CA ASP A 570 -6.65 -14.82 -30.04
C ASP A 570 -6.61 -13.40 -29.46
N THR A 571 -7.29 -12.43 -30.07
CA THR A 571 -7.40 -11.05 -29.56
C THR A 571 -8.67 -10.80 -28.74
N TYR A 572 -9.47 -11.85 -28.52
CA TYR A 572 -10.79 -11.75 -27.89
C TYR A 572 -10.90 -12.37 -26.50
N HIS A 573 -9.79 -12.82 -25.88
CA HIS A 573 -9.84 -13.40 -24.52
C HIS A 573 -10.61 -12.48 -23.56
N GLY A 574 -11.61 -13.04 -22.88
CA GLY A 574 -12.40 -12.35 -21.86
C GLY A 574 -13.36 -11.29 -22.37
N LYS A 575 -13.37 -10.99 -23.67
CA LYS A 575 -14.24 -9.97 -24.25
C LYS A 575 -15.69 -10.43 -24.28
N VAL A 576 -16.60 -9.44 -24.24
CA VAL A 576 -18.01 -9.64 -24.51
C VAL A 576 -18.31 -9.09 -25.91
N LEU A 577 -18.91 -9.94 -26.74
CA LEU A 577 -19.29 -9.61 -28.11
C LEU A 577 -20.81 -9.67 -28.25
N HIS A 578 -21.40 -8.64 -28.87
CA HIS A 578 -22.82 -8.58 -29.15
C HIS A 578 -23.08 -8.78 -30.64
N MET A 579 -23.73 -9.88 -31.00
CA MET A 579 -24.20 -10.12 -32.36
C MET A 579 -25.67 -9.67 -32.48
N TYR A 580 -25.94 -8.74 -33.39
CA TYR A 580 -27.28 -8.24 -33.70
C TYR A 580 -27.71 -8.77 -35.06
N VAL A 581 -28.80 -9.53 -35.11
CA VAL A 581 -29.36 -10.10 -36.34
C VAL A 581 -30.76 -9.52 -36.55
N ALA A 582 -30.88 -8.56 -37.45
CA ALA A 582 -32.17 -8.00 -37.82
C ALA A 582 -32.84 -8.92 -38.84
N VAL A 583 -34.09 -9.30 -38.59
CA VAL A 583 -34.85 -10.23 -39.42
C VAL A 583 -36.25 -9.68 -39.70
N LYS A 584 -36.90 -10.22 -40.74
CA LYS A 584 -38.32 -10.00 -41.04
C LYS A 584 -39.03 -11.34 -41.12
N LEU A 585 -40.22 -11.44 -40.50
CA LEU A 585 -41.02 -12.67 -40.55
C LEU A 585 -41.72 -12.79 -41.92
N ASN A 586 -41.59 -13.95 -42.55
CA ASN A 586 -42.23 -14.25 -43.83
C ASN A 586 -43.65 -14.76 -43.56
N ASN A 587 -44.66 -14.16 -44.19
CA ASN A 587 -46.03 -14.67 -44.15
C ASN A 587 -46.18 -15.87 -45.09
N THR A 588 -45.94 -17.07 -44.56
CA THR A 588 -45.95 -18.33 -45.32
C THR A 588 -46.71 -19.42 -44.57
N ALA A 589 -47.26 -20.39 -45.30
CA ALA A 589 -47.90 -21.58 -44.72
C ALA A 589 -46.94 -22.42 -43.85
N ASP A 590 -45.63 -22.31 -44.07
CA ASP A 590 -44.61 -23.00 -43.26
C ASP A 590 -44.61 -22.60 -41.78
N LEU A 591 -45.21 -21.47 -41.42
CA LEU A 591 -45.39 -21.06 -40.02
C LEU A 591 -46.17 -22.10 -39.19
N LEU A 592 -47.04 -22.88 -39.82
CA LEU A 592 -47.79 -23.94 -39.15
C LEU A 592 -46.89 -25.08 -38.62
N LYS A 593 -45.65 -25.21 -39.11
CA LYS A 593 -44.65 -26.15 -38.56
C LYS A 593 -44.26 -25.81 -37.12
N TYR A 594 -44.46 -24.57 -36.69
CA TYR A 594 -44.14 -24.06 -35.35
C TYR A 594 -45.39 -23.87 -34.48
N LEU A 595 -46.50 -24.54 -34.81
CA LEU A 595 -47.70 -24.52 -33.97
C LEU A 595 -47.44 -25.29 -32.68
N ASN A 596 -47.41 -24.58 -31.56
CA ASN A 596 -47.41 -25.18 -30.24
C ASN A 596 -48.82 -25.70 -29.94
N LYS A 597 -48.96 -27.02 -29.78
CA LYS A 597 -50.26 -27.68 -29.59
C LYS A 597 -50.88 -27.40 -28.23
N ASP A 598 -50.06 -27.04 -27.24
CA ASP A 598 -50.53 -26.77 -25.88
C ASP A 598 -51.06 -25.34 -25.76
N THR A 599 -50.40 -24.38 -26.42
CA THR A 599 -50.81 -22.96 -26.38
C THR A 599 -51.76 -22.59 -27.53
N GLY A 600 -51.80 -23.39 -28.60
CA GLY A 600 -52.55 -23.11 -29.82
C GLY A 600 -51.98 -21.94 -30.63
N ASN A 601 -50.79 -21.44 -30.29
CA ASN A 601 -50.12 -20.35 -30.98
C ASN A 601 -48.96 -20.87 -31.84
N VAL A 602 -48.66 -20.15 -32.92
CA VAL A 602 -47.39 -20.33 -33.63
C VAL A 602 -46.29 -19.65 -32.80
N GLU A 603 -45.27 -20.40 -32.43
CA GLU A 603 -44.13 -19.94 -31.63
C GLU A 603 -42.85 -20.28 -32.38
N VAL A 604 -42.31 -19.32 -33.14
CA VAL A 604 -41.10 -19.54 -33.93
C VAL A 604 -39.88 -19.42 -33.00
N PRO A 605 -39.15 -20.52 -32.74
CA PRO A 605 -37.98 -20.48 -31.87
C PRO A 605 -36.80 -19.83 -32.59
N ASN A 606 -35.83 -19.36 -31.82
CA ASN A 606 -34.50 -19.02 -32.32
C ASN A 606 -33.46 -19.25 -31.21
N HIS A 607 -32.29 -19.78 -31.58
CA HIS A 607 -31.14 -19.99 -30.70
C HIS A 607 -29.85 -19.69 -31.47
N GLY A 608 -28.75 -19.52 -30.75
CA GLY A 608 -27.43 -19.35 -31.33
C GLY A 608 -26.37 -20.04 -30.50
N SER A 609 -25.12 -19.94 -30.93
CA SER A 609 -24.00 -20.60 -30.25
C SER A 609 -22.68 -19.85 -30.42
N LEU A 610 -21.83 -19.94 -29.40
CA LEU A 610 -20.41 -19.58 -29.45
C LEU A 610 -19.57 -20.85 -29.56
N ASP A 611 -18.86 -21.00 -30.67
CA ASP A 611 -17.82 -22.02 -30.82
C ASP A 611 -16.44 -21.34 -30.71
N TYR A 612 -15.73 -21.68 -29.64
CA TYR A 612 -14.41 -21.14 -29.31
C TYR A 612 -13.28 -22.19 -29.44
N GLY A 613 -13.53 -23.27 -30.19
CA GLY A 613 -12.57 -24.37 -30.41
C GLY A 613 -12.66 -25.52 -29.41
N GLU A 614 -13.51 -25.40 -28.39
CA GLU A 614 -13.87 -26.48 -27.45
C GLU A 614 -15.35 -26.84 -27.62
N LYS A 615 -15.99 -27.40 -26.58
CA LYS A 615 -17.44 -27.61 -26.56
C LYS A 615 -18.17 -26.26 -26.75
N PRO A 616 -18.99 -26.09 -27.81
CA PRO A 616 -19.74 -24.85 -28.01
C PRO A 616 -20.69 -24.54 -26.86
N VAL A 617 -20.93 -23.24 -26.64
CA VAL A 617 -21.90 -22.73 -25.67
C VAL A 617 -23.13 -22.21 -26.41
N ASP A 618 -24.27 -22.85 -26.18
CA ASP A 618 -25.54 -22.48 -26.79
C ASP A 618 -26.25 -21.40 -25.97
N THR A 619 -26.94 -20.50 -26.66
CA THR A 619 -27.86 -19.55 -26.01
C THR A 619 -29.13 -20.26 -25.57
N PRO A 620 -29.86 -19.74 -24.56
CA PRO A 620 -31.26 -20.07 -24.38
C PRO A 620 -32.10 -19.82 -25.65
N THR A 621 -33.20 -20.54 -25.80
CA THR A 621 -34.14 -20.36 -26.92
C THR A 621 -35.04 -19.15 -26.68
N THR A 622 -35.07 -18.23 -27.65
CA THR A 622 -36.06 -17.15 -27.74
C THR A 622 -37.20 -17.54 -28.65
N HIS A 623 -38.38 -16.92 -28.48
CA HIS A 623 -39.53 -17.18 -29.33
C HIS A 623 -40.12 -15.89 -29.89
N VAL A 624 -40.65 -15.95 -31.11
CA VAL A 624 -41.51 -14.89 -31.64
C VAL A 624 -42.88 -15.44 -32.01
N ILE A 625 -43.90 -14.63 -31.73
CA ILE A 625 -45.30 -15.00 -31.93
C ILE A 625 -45.86 -14.11 -33.05
N PRO A 626 -46.24 -14.68 -34.21
CA PRO A 626 -46.85 -13.93 -35.30
C PRO A 626 -48.24 -13.39 -34.92
N PRO A 627 -48.78 -12.41 -35.67
CA PRO A 627 -50.17 -12.02 -35.54
C PRO A 627 -51.10 -13.22 -35.84
N LYS A 628 -52.13 -13.42 -35.01
CA LYS A 628 -53.20 -14.39 -35.31
C LYS A 628 -53.91 -13.96 -36.58
N VAL A 629 -53.85 -14.79 -37.62
CA VAL A 629 -54.70 -14.63 -38.80
C VAL A 629 -55.99 -15.39 -38.48
N GLU A 630 -57.09 -14.67 -38.26
CA GLU A 630 -58.41 -15.31 -38.19
C GLU A 630 -58.71 -15.94 -39.56
N GLY A 631 -58.65 -17.26 -39.64
CA GLY A 631 -59.00 -17.97 -40.86
C GLY A 631 -60.49 -17.82 -41.14
N SER A 632 -60.87 -17.26 -42.28
CA SER A 632 -62.22 -17.45 -42.81
C SER A 632 -62.26 -18.74 -43.64
N VAL A 633 -63.20 -19.63 -43.32
CA VAL A 633 -63.48 -20.82 -44.11
C VAL A 633 -64.72 -20.52 -44.96
N ASP A 634 -64.52 -20.24 -46.24
CA ASP A 634 -65.61 -20.21 -47.21
C ASP A 634 -65.87 -21.64 -47.72
N LYS A 635 -66.82 -22.33 -47.10
CA LYS A 635 -67.37 -23.59 -47.65
C LYS A 635 -68.26 -23.24 -48.86
N LYS A 636 -67.78 -23.50 -50.08
CA LYS A 636 -68.62 -23.48 -51.28
C LYS A 636 -69.08 -24.90 -51.60
N ILE A 637 -70.39 -25.09 -51.72
CA ILE A 637 -70.99 -26.31 -52.27
C ILE A 637 -71.15 -26.05 -53.78
N GLU A 638 -70.41 -26.77 -54.62
CA GLU A 638 -70.73 -26.84 -56.05
C GLU A 638 -71.84 -27.88 -56.26
N LEU A 639 -73.04 -27.39 -56.57
CA LEU A 639 -74.13 -28.22 -57.06
C LEU A 639 -73.88 -28.52 -58.54
N ASN A 640 -73.40 -29.73 -58.83
CA ASN A 640 -73.28 -30.20 -60.20
C ASN A 640 -74.66 -30.67 -60.68
N THR A 641 -75.45 -29.77 -61.28
CA THR A 641 -76.78 -30.10 -61.81
C THR A 641 -76.71 -30.37 -63.30
N THR A 642 -76.35 -31.61 -63.66
CA THR A 642 -76.97 -32.24 -64.83
C THR A 642 -78.25 -32.88 -64.33
N ASP A 643 -79.38 -32.36 -64.83
CA ASP A 643 -80.77 -32.80 -64.61
C ASP A 643 -81.51 -32.27 -63.37
N GLY A 644 -82.24 -31.16 -63.60
CA GLY A 644 -83.67 -31.11 -63.31
C GLY A 644 -84.12 -30.81 -61.87
N GLN A 645 -84.37 -29.52 -61.61
CA GLN A 645 -85.35 -29.01 -60.62
C GLN A 645 -85.32 -29.62 -59.21
N ALA A 646 -84.33 -29.25 -58.40
CA ALA A 646 -84.58 -29.09 -56.97
C ALA A 646 -85.46 -27.85 -56.80
N LYS A 647 -86.67 -28.03 -56.26
CA LYS A 647 -87.62 -26.92 -56.08
C LYS A 647 -87.05 -25.96 -55.05
N ILE A 648 -87.16 -24.66 -55.32
CA ILE A 648 -86.81 -23.58 -54.39
C ILE A 648 -87.44 -23.81 -53.00
N GLU A 649 -88.58 -24.52 -52.94
CA GLU A 649 -89.27 -24.96 -51.73
C GLU A 649 -88.40 -25.86 -50.81
N ASP A 650 -87.58 -26.76 -51.35
CA ASP A 650 -86.71 -27.65 -50.57
C ASP A 650 -85.50 -26.89 -49.99
N VAL A 651 -85.02 -25.88 -50.72
CA VAL A 651 -83.94 -24.99 -50.27
C VAL A 651 -84.44 -24.07 -49.16
N ILE A 652 -85.66 -23.54 -49.29
CA ILE A 652 -86.30 -22.73 -48.24
C ILE A 652 -86.56 -23.58 -46.98
N ALA A 653 -86.99 -24.84 -47.12
CA ALA A 653 -87.19 -25.75 -46.00
C ALA A 653 -85.87 -26.09 -45.27
N ALA A 654 -84.79 -26.29 -46.02
CA ALA A 654 -83.47 -26.52 -45.45
C ALA A 654 -82.91 -25.27 -44.74
N LEU A 655 -83.12 -24.07 -45.30
CA LEU A 655 -82.75 -22.80 -44.66
C LEU A 655 -83.54 -22.54 -43.37
N ALA A 656 -84.84 -22.83 -43.37
CA ALA A 656 -85.68 -22.69 -42.18
C ALA A 656 -85.26 -23.66 -41.07
N LYS A 657 -84.89 -24.91 -41.42
CA LYS A 657 -84.38 -25.89 -40.47
C LYS A 657 -83.04 -25.47 -39.87
N LEU A 658 -82.11 -25.00 -40.70
CA LEU A 658 -80.81 -24.45 -40.26
C LEU A 658 -80.97 -23.23 -39.34
N GLN A 659 -81.91 -22.33 -39.63
CA GLN A 659 -82.22 -21.21 -38.75
C GLN A 659 -82.83 -21.66 -37.41
N SER A 660 -83.66 -22.71 -37.41
CA SER A 660 -84.22 -23.26 -36.17
C SER A 660 -83.18 -23.98 -35.31
N ASP A 661 -82.25 -24.70 -35.95
CA ASP A 661 -81.17 -25.42 -35.25
C ASP A 661 -80.15 -24.42 -34.66
N ALA A 662 -79.87 -23.32 -35.36
CA ALA A 662 -79.04 -22.23 -34.85
C ALA A 662 -79.69 -21.50 -33.65
N ALA A 663 -81.01 -21.30 -33.67
CA ALA A 663 -81.74 -20.70 -32.55
C ALA A 663 -81.75 -21.62 -31.30
N ALA A 664 -81.84 -22.94 -31.49
CA ALA A 664 -81.77 -23.91 -30.39
C ALA A 664 -80.37 -23.93 -29.73
N ALA A 665 -79.30 -23.92 -30.52
CA ALA A 665 -77.92 -23.88 -30.01
C ALA A 665 -77.61 -22.57 -29.23
N THR A 666 -78.29 -21.47 -29.55
CA THR A 666 -78.12 -20.18 -28.85
C THR A 666 -78.86 -20.14 -27.51
N ASN A 667 -79.92 -20.94 -27.33
CA ASN A 667 -80.63 -21.05 -26.05
C ASN A 667 -79.93 -21.98 -25.06
N ASP A 668 -79.31 -23.07 -25.53
CA ASP A 668 -78.54 -23.98 -24.67
C ASP A 668 -77.27 -23.31 -24.09
N SER A 669 -76.65 -22.38 -24.82
CA SER A 669 -75.51 -21.60 -24.32
C SER A 669 -75.88 -20.52 -23.29
N LYS A 670 -77.14 -20.03 -23.28
CA LYS A 670 -77.65 -19.12 -22.23
C LYS A 670 -78.12 -19.85 -20.97
N ALA A 671 -78.57 -21.11 -21.07
CA ALA A 671 -78.91 -21.92 -19.90
C ALA A 671 -77.67 -22.33 -19.09
N ALA A 672 -76.56 -22.65 -19.78
CA ALA A 672 -75.30 -23.06 -19.14
C ALA A 672 -74.56 -21.93 -18.39
N SER A 673 -74.80 -20.66 -18.73
CA SER A 673 -74.16 -19.52 -18.03
C SER A 673 -74.92 -19.01 -16.80
N SER A 674 -76.15 -19.48 -16.58
CA SER A 674 -76.98 -19.08 -15.42
C SER A 674 -76.85 -19.98 -14.18
N SER A 675 -76.19 -21.14 -14.28
CA SER A 675 -76.00 -22.07 -13.15
C SER A 675 -74.66 -21.93 -12.40
N ALA A 676 -73.80 -20.99 -12.82
CA ALA A 676 -72.48 -20.75 -12.20
C ALA A 676 -72.48 -19.65 -11.11
N THR A 677 -73.64 -19.21 -10.63
CA THR A 677 -73.75 -18.20 -9.55
C THR A 677 -74.62 -18.70 -8.40
N THR A 678 -74.30 -19.87 -7.82
CA THR A 678 -74.61 -20.21 -6.41
C THR A 678 -73.84 -21.44 -5.94
N LYS A 679 -72.55 -21.27 -5.64
CA LYS A 679 -71.87 -21.77 -4.43
C LYS A 679 -70.41 -21.32 -4.42
#